data_AF-A0A9P6ECT9-F1
#
_entry.id   AF-A0A9P6ECT9-F1
#
_cell.length_a   1.000
_cell.length_b   1.000
_cell.length_c   1.000
_cell.angle_alpha   90.00
_cell.angle_beta   90.00
_cell.angle_gamma   90.00
#
_symmetry.space_group_name_H-M   'P 1'
#
loop_
_entity.id
_entity.type
_entity.pdbx_description
1 polymer ?
#
loop_
_entity_poly.entity_id
_entity_poly.type
_entity_poly.pdbx_seq_one_letter_code
_entity_poly.pdbx_strand_id
1 'polypeptide(L)'
;MLVQYLNTICFALVLRSALAAPHANDVGSNLQFLYQNNLYWPDAQDHNSTILLDTASSHPEALTACAKLKEGLLSTSGKYFDSDLSSLVQYLEYNKQAFPKQKFWVASQNSSDCQTYSLESGLETAACNSRFATFCAQSAPYRPNTDTDHNPDYGVQIQSGKVTFVGFAYSKPYTTPDPVILPAAFYGPACPQSGTGKEDCLFLNVYTPYIPKNPADALIKRKLKPVLVWIHGGGYTVGQSDSSLYDGGNMASRNDLVYVSFNYRLGTLGFLALDDGIINGNFGIGDMVTALQWVHDNIAAFGGDPSRVTIYGESAGGSGVRALLSSPPAIGLFAGAIAQSTPGGYYPASMFIDFQSVADEYNNVDAPFVKSVNCTKSTNTEVLKCLRALPVEKISANPLYRGPTVDMTYLTTPRLAVNKQPGPLAPVHVIFGWLRDDGALFSGSLPAENANLTGALTGAGVPPDLATKVVANPDVFPVPSSPNTTLNLFNVTSRVATAGQFACADQAIVISAGNHRAFPSVYAYTFDRTYSAGGFAPPFCSPPKSAEYPDGDPNQPYFRCHGGELYYTAGTLGQDSLPFRDAGDLLLSQTTVDAWGSFARTYDPNPSAAYLAARGYNASAEAFKKAGRWAPITSASKTPLRVLDVELKNVEWRDTEQCKLLGLPATMFDAPMKLKDGHWVEEHDA
;
A
#
# COMPACT_ATOMS: atom_id res chain seq x y z
N MET A 1 -0.22 13.09 -37.27
CA MET A 1 1.06 13.77 -37.62
C MET A 1 1.44 14.87 -36.63
N LEU A 2 0.59 15.86 -36.32
CA LEU A 2 0.95 16.95 -35.38
C LEU A 2 1.25 16.46 -33.94
N VAL A 3 0.44 15.53 -33.41
CA VAL A 3 0.63 14.90 -32.08
C VAL A 3 1.92 14.08 -32.00
N GLN A 4 2.30 13.45 -33.12
CA GLN A 4 3.51 12.63 -33.22
C GLN A 4 4.77 13.50 -33.26
N TYR A 5 4.71 14.64 -33.96
CA TYR A 5 5.78 15.66 -33.96
C TYR A 5 5.93 16.35 -32.59
N LEU A 6 4.84 16.67 -31.90
CA LEU A 6 4.85 17.22 -30.54
C LEU A 6 5.45 16.23 -29.52
N ASN A 7 5.06 14.94 -29.58
CA ASN A 7 5.66 13.91 -28.72
C ASN A 7 7.16 13.73 -28.99
N THR A 8 7.61 13.82 -30.25
CA THR A 8 9.03 13.65 -30.59
C THR A 8 9.88 14.84 -30.11
N ILE A 9 9.34 16.07 -30.18
CA ILE A 9 10.01 17.28 -29.67
C ILE A 9 10.03 17.29 -28.13
N CYS A 10 8.92 16.91 -27.47
CA CYS A 10 8.89 16.72 -26.02
C CYS A 10 9.91 15.67 -25.57
N PHE A 11 9.97 14.52 -26.25
CA PHE A 11 10.92 13.45 -25.92
C PHE A 11 12.38 13.90 -26.08
N ALA A 12 12.69 14.70 -27.12
CA ALA A 12 14.03 15.24 -27.36
C ALA A 12 14.44 16.34 -26.36
N LEU A 13 13.50 17.19 -25.91
CA LEU A 13 13.74 18.17 -24.84
C LEU A 13 13.93 17.48 -23.49
N VAL A 14 13.11 16.47 -23.19
CA VAL A 14 13.19 15.64 -21.99
C VAL A 14 14.51 14.85 -21.94
N LEU A 15 15.01 14.33 -23.07
CA LEU A 15 16.33 13.68 -23.13
C LEU A 15 17.49 14.65 -22.89
N ARG A 16 17.38 15.91 -23.33
CA ARG A 16 18.42 16.93 -23.11
C ARG A 16 18.47 17.41 -21.67
N SER A 17 17.32 17.60 -21.01
CA SER A 17 17.27 17.90 -19.58
C SER A 17 17.65 16.70 -18.72
N ALA A 18 17.36 15.47 -19.18
CA ALA A 18 17.78 14.24 -18.52
C ALA A 18 19.31 14.10 -18.39
N LEU A 19 20.07 14.56 -19.38
CA LEU A 19 21.54 14.57 -19.33
C LEU A 19 22.12 15.63 -18.36
N ALA A 20 21.30 16.54 -17.83
CA ALA A 20 21.73 17.64 -16.96
C ALA A 20 21.39 17.44 -15.47
N ALA A 21 20.59 16.44 -15.11
CA ALA A 21 20.33 16.08 -13.73
C ALA A 21 21.59 15.43 -13.10
N PRO A 22 21.99 15.76 -11.87
CA PRO A 22 23.15 15.15 -11.23
C PRO A 22 22.88 13.72 -10.73
N HIS A 23 23.88 12.84 -10.82
CA HIS A 23 23.93 11.58 -10.07
C HIS A 23 24.58 11.79 -8.69
N ALA A 24 24.28 10.95 -7.71
CA ALA A 24 24.98 10.96 -6.40
C ALA A 24 26.52 10.81 -6.54
N ASN A 25 26.97 10.14 -7.60
CA ASN A 25 28.39 10.04 -7.97
C ASN A 25 28.99 11.38 -8.40
N ASP A 26 28.24 12.20 -9.15
CA ASP A 26 28.67 13.51 -9.60
C ASP A 26 28.78 14.48 -8.43
N VAL A 27 27.83 14.41 -7.50
CA VAL A 27 27.86 15.17 -6.24
C VAL A 27 29.01 14.70 -5.33
N GLY A 28 29.34 13.42 -5.41
CA GLY A 28 30.43 12.81 -4.64
C GLY A 28 30.01 12.32 -3.26
N SER A 29 28.71 12.32 -2.94
CA SER A 29 28.14 11.95 -1.64
C SER A 29 26.86 11.13 -1.82
N ASN A 30 26.45 10.38 -0.80
CA ASN A 30 25.06 9.91 -0.74
C ASN A 30 24.14 11.12 -0.57
N LEU A 31 22.91 11.00 -1.07
CA LEU A 31 21.87 12.01 -0.93
C LEU A 31 20.82 11.49 0.04
N GLN A 32 20.62 12.18 1.16
CA GLN A 32 19.55 11.86 2.09
C GLN A 32 18.60 13.06 2.17
N PHE A 33 17.35 12.85 1.78
CA PHE A 33 16.31 13.87 1.79
C PHE A 33 15.62 13.84 3.15
N LEU A 34 15.70 14.94 3.87
CA LEU A 34 15.18 15.07 5.22
C LEU A 34 14.01 16.05 5.22
N TYR A 35 12.84 15.56 5.66
CA TYR A 35 11.62 16.34 5.75
C TYR A 35 10.88 15.96 7.04
N GLN A 36 10.47 16.97 7.81
CA GLN A 36 9.76 16.75 9.06
C GLN A 36 8.27 16.57 8.80
N ASN A 37 7.87 15.35 8.46
CA ASN A 37 6.49 15.06 8.11
C ASN A 37 5.60 14.81 9.34
N ASN A 38 4.80 15.80 9.72
CA ASN A 38 3.79 15.71 10.78
C ASN A 38 2.40 15.23 10.27
N LEU A 39 2.22 15.02 8.96
CA LEU A 39 0.95 14.76 8.25
C LEU A 39 -0.10 15.88 8.32
N TYR A 40 0.20 17.02 8.94
CA TYR A 40 -0.76 18.11 9.11
C TYR A 40 -0.68 19.08 7.95
N TRP A 41 -1.41 18.77 6.87
CA TRP A 41 -1.40 19.57 5.64
C TRP A 41 -1.62 21.08 5.78
N PRO A 42 -2.47 21.57 6.71
CA PRO A 42 -2.67 23.02 6.87
C PRO A 42 -1.42 23.81 7.26
N ASP A 43 -0.40 23.19 7.87
CA ASP A 43 0.89 23.85 8.17
C ASP A 43 2.05 23.38 7.26
N ALA A 44 1.78 22.55 6.25
CA ALA A 44 2.84 22.01 5.38
C ALA A 44 3.69 23.09 4.69
N GLN A 45 3.13 24.27 4.43
CA GLN A 45 3.87 25.42 3.87
C GLN A 45 4.88 26.06 4.86
N ASP A 46 4.71 25.84 6.16
CA ASP A 46 5.65 26.30 7.20
C ASP A 46 6.84 25.33 7.35
N HIS A 47 6.74 24.13 6.78
CA HIS A 47 7.78 23.10 6.76
C HIS A 47 8.61 23.19 5.47
N ASN A 48 9.88 22.78 5.55
CA ASN A 48 10.75 22.67 4.39
C ASN A 48 11.56 21.37 4.44
N SER A 49 12.32 21.07 3.40
CA SER A 49 13.22 19.93 3.36
C SER A 49 14.68 20.36 3.17
N THR A 50 15.61 19.44 3.46
CA THR A 50 17.04 19.63 3.24
C THR A 50 17.64 18.35 2.67
N ILE A 51 18.70 18.50 1.87
CA ILE A 51 19.49 17.38 1.36
C ILE A 51 20.76 17.28 2.21
N LEU A 52 20.91 16.18 2.95
CA LEU A 52 22.15 15.86 3.65
C LEU A 52 23.12 15.16 2.69
N LEU A 53 24.29 15.76 2.53
CA LEU A 53 25.47 15.14 1.95
C LEU A 53 26.35 14.60 3.09
N ASP A 54 26.34 13.28 3.27
CA ASP A 54 27.01 12.62 4.39
C ASP A 54 28.54 12.47 4.22
N THR A 55 29.07 12.76 3.03
CA THR A 55 30.51 12.74 2.77
C THR A 55 31.15 14.05 3.21
N ALA A 56 32.10 13.97 4.14
CA ALA A 56 32.76 15.16 4.69
C ALA A 56 33.64 15.87 3.66
N SER A 57 33.38 17.17 3.44
CA SER A 57 34.08 18.00 2.48
C SER A 57 34.46 19.34 3.08
N SER A 58 35.41 20.05 2.45
CA SER A 58 35.66 21.47 2.74
C SER A 58 34.48 22.34 2.35
N HIS A 59 34.41 23.56 2.88
CA HIS A 59 33.31 24.49 2.57
C HIS A 59 33.23 24.83 1.06
N PRO A 60 34.32 25.10 0.33
CA PRO A 60 34.25 25.31 -1.13
C PRO A 60 33.78 24.07 -1.92
N GLU A 61 34.20 22.87 -1.49
CA GLU A 61 33.72 21.61 -2.07
C GLU A 61 32.22 21.42 -1.79
N ALA A 62 31.75 21.76 -0.58
CA ALA A 62 30.35 21.68 -0.18
C ALA A 62 29.46 22.62 -1.02
N LEU A 63 29.87 23.87 -1.22
CA LEU A 63 29.21 24.81 -2.12
C LEU A 63 29.10 24.25 -3.54
N THR A 64 30.19 23.67 -4.04
CA THR A 64 30.21 23.05 -5.39
C THR A 64 29.27 21.85 -5.46
N ALA A 65 29.20 21.03 -4.41
CA ALA A 65 28.34 19.86 -4.35
C ALA A 65 26.85 20.24 -4.31
N CYS A 66 26.45 21.20 -3.47
CA CYS A 66 25.08 21.72 -3.47
C CYS A 66 24.73 22.37 -4.82
N ALA A 67 25.65 23.14 -5.42
CA ALA A 67 25.41 23.77 -6.72
C ALA A 67 25.19 22.75 -7.86
N LYS A 68 25.78 21.55 -7.79
CA LYS A 68 25.49 20.46 -8.74
C LYS A 68 24.05 19.96 -8.63
N LEU A 69 23.47 20.01 -7.43
CA LEU A 69 22.05 19.76 -7.16
C LEU A 69 21.17 20.97 -7.49
N LYS A 70 21.75 22.05 -8.04
CA LYS A 70 21.10 23.35 -8.25
C LYS A 70 20.56 23.99 -6.96
N GLU A 71 21.22 23.67 -5.86
CA GLU A 71 20.87 24.13 -4.52
C GLU A 71 21.99 24.96 -3.89
N GLY A 72 21.63 25.75 -2.87
CA GLY A 72 22.59 26.41 -1.98
C GLY A 72 22.89 25.58 -0.72
N LEU A 73 23.77 26.08 0.15
CA LEU A 73 23.82 25.62 1.53
C LEU A 73 22.50 25.98 2.25
N LEU A 74 22.10 25.17 3.21
CA LEU A 74 20.86 25.38 3.96
C LEU A 74 20.87 26.74 4.68
N SER A 75 19.81 27.54 4.47
CA SER A 75 19.61 28.81 5.18
C SER A 75 19.55 28.62 6.69
N THR A 76 20.22 29.51 7.41
CA THR A 76 20.28 29.54 8.88
C THR A 76 19.28 30.52 9.49
N SER A 77 18.14 30.71 8.81
CA SER A 77 17.07 31.61 9.22
C SER A 77 15.68 31.05 8.91
N GLY A 78 14.68 31.48 9.67
CA GLY A 78 13.28 31.10 9.49
C GLY A 78 12.86 29.87 10.32
N LYS A 79 11.55 29.66 10.41
CA LYS A 79 10.93 28.64 11.27
C LYS A 79 11.53 27.25 11.06
N TYR A 80 11.74 26.83 9.82
CA TYR A 80 12.32 25.52 9.49
C TYR A 80 13.66 25.25 10.20
N PHE A 81 14.56 26.24 10.21
CA PHE A 81 15.86 26.10 10.86
C PHE A 81 15.73 26.05 12.39
N ASP A 82 14.79 26.83 12.94
CA ASP A 82 14.56 26.95 14.37
C ASP A 82 13.84 25.74 14.99
N SER A 83 12.93 25.09 14.25
CA SER A 83 12.15 23.93 14.73
C SER A 83 12.61 22.62 14.11
N ASP A 84 12.46 22.46 12.79
CA ASP A 84 12.46 21.16 12.13
C ASP A 84 13.86 20.55 12.06
N LEU A 85 14.87 21.37 11.79
CA LEU A 85 16.25 20.90 11.66
C LEU A 85 16.73 20.20 12.94
N SER A 86 16.37 20.72 14.12
CA SER A 86 16.76 20.10 15.39
C SER A 86 16.19 18.68 15.53
N SER A 87 14.93 18.47 15.14
CA SER A 87 14.27 17.16 15.16
C SER A 87 14.90 16.22 14.12
N LEU A 88 15.22 16.74 12.94
CA LEU A 88 15.89 15.96 11.90
C LEU A 88 17.29 15.51 12.33
N VAL A 89 18.06 16.36 13.02
CA VAL A 89 19.40 15.98 13.52
C VAL A 89 19.32 15.02 14.71
N GLN A 90 18.34 15.16 15.61
CA GLN A 90 18.06 14.17 16.65
C GLN A 90 17.71 12.80 16.04
N TYR A 91 16.96 12.80 14.94
CA TYR A 91 16.68 11.58 14.20
C TYR A 91 17.93 10.96 13.58
N LEU A 92 18.81 11.76 12.99
CA LEU A 92 20.11 11.28 12.50
C LEU A 92 20.96 10.69 13.64
N GLU A 93 20.93 11.28 14.84
CA GLU A 93 21.59 10.74 16.03
C GLU A 93 21.00 9.38 16.44
N TYR A 94 19.67 9.26 16.49
CA TYR A 94 18.99 7.98 16.76
C TYR A 94 19.43 6.88 15.79
N ASN A 95 19.56 7.22 14.51
CA ASN A 95 20.05 6.32 13.47
C ASN A 95 21.57 6.11 13.47
N LYS A 96 22.31 6.72 14.41
CA LYS A 96 23.79 6.69 14.49
C LYS A 96 24.46 7.25 13.22
N GLN A 97 23.80 8.19 12.56
CA GLN A 97 24.27 8.93 11.38
C GLN A 97 24.85 10.30 11.75
N ALA A 98 24.50 10.80 12.94
CA ALA A 98 25.06 11.99 13.55
C ALA A 98 25.42 11.74 15.03
N PHE A 99 26.16 12.65 15.64
CA PHE A 99 26.34 12.76 17.10
C PHE A 99 26.22 14.22 17.51
N PRO A 100 25.92 14.55 18.79
CA PRO A 100 25.54 15.92 19.19
C PRO A 100 26.55 17.02 18.81
N LYS A 101 27.85 16.70 18.88
CA LYS A 101 28.96 17.61 18.52
C LYS A 101 29.33 17.60 17.03
N GLN A 102 28.68 16.77 16.22
CA GLN A 102 28.99 16.67 14.80
C GLN A 102 28.59 17.98 14.12
N LYS A 103 29.55 18.57 13.42
CA LYS A 103 29.36 19.82 12.68
C LYS A 103 28.93 19.51 11.25
N PHE A 104 28.02 20.32 10.75
CA PHE A 104 27.53 20.29 9.37
C PHE A 104 27.68 21.66 8.74
N TRP A 105 28.14 21.73 7.48
CA TRP A 105 28.14 22.98 6.73
C TRP A 105 26.72 23.47 6.49
N VAL A 106 26.51 24.77 6.74
CA VAL A 106 25.25 25.51 6.52
C VAL A 106 25.57 26.89 5.95
N ALA A 107 24.57 27.61 5.45
CA ALA A 107 24.77 28.94 4.89
C ALA A 107 25.18 29.94 5.98
N SER A 108 26.19 30.76 5.67
CA SER A 108 26.60 31.85 6.54
C SER A 108 25.70 33.08 6.37
N GLN A 109 25.30 33.71 7.48
CA GLN A 109 24.64 35.03 7.45
C GLN A 109 25.63 36.17 7.12
N ASN A 110 26.93 35.94 7.27
CA ASN A 110 28.00 36.86 6.90
C ASN A 110 28.87 36.23 5.80
N SER A 111 28.91 36.80 4.60
CA SER A 111 29.58 36.22 3.44
C SER A 111 31.10 36.04 3.57
N SER A 112 31.70 36.61 4.61
CA SER A 112 33.14 36.49 4.91
C SER A 112 33.51 35.28 5.78
N ASP A 113 32.54 34.62 6.41
CA ASP A 113 32.76 33.52 7.36
C ASP A 113 32.21 32.17 6.84
N CYS A 114 32.85 31.06 7.21
CA CYS A 114 32.32 29.70 6.99
C CYS A 114 31.61 29.20 8.25
N GLN A 115 30.33 28.87 8.12
CA GLN A 115 29.46 28.56 9.24
C GLN A 115 29.07 27.07 9.29
N THR A 116 28.99 26.54 10.50
CA THR A 116 28.58 25.17 10.79
C THR A 116 27.42 25.15 11.77
N TYR A 117 26.64 24.08 11.74
CA TYR A 117 25.62 23.76 12.73
C TYR A 117 25.96 22.45 13.44
N SER A 118 25.73 22.38 14.74
CA SER A 118 25.68 21.13 15.51
C SER A 118 24.49 21.16 16.48
N LEU A 119 24.00 19.98 16.88
CA LEU A 119 22.87 19.89 17.81
C LEU A 119 23.24 20.45 19.19
N GLU A 120 24.48 20.25 19.65
CA GLU A 120 24.93 20.67 20.98
C GLU A 120 25.28 22.17 21.05
N SER A 121 25.98 22.69 20.05
CA SER A 121 26.53 24.06 20.07
C SER A 121 25.79 25.04 19.17
N GLY A 122 24.81 24.59 18.40
CA GLY A 122 24.09 25.42 17.44
C GLY A 122 25.02 25.91 16.33
N LEU A 123 24.91 27.19 15.98
CA LEU A 123 25.70 27.82 14.93
C LEU A 123 27.10 28.22 15.41
N GLU A 124 28.13 27.81 14.67
CA GLU A 124 29.54 28.11 14.98
C GLU A 124 30.33 28.44 13.71
N THR A 125 31.28 29.38 13.82
CA THR A 125 32.29 29.60 12.78
C THR A 125 33.32 28.48 12.77
N ALA A 126 33.75 28.05 11.58
CA ALA A 126 34.82 27.06 11.43
C ALA A 126 35.80 27.47 10.32
N ALA A 127 37.03 26.93 10.37
CA ALA A 127 37.97 27.12 9.29
C ALA A 127 37.45 26.46 8.01
N CYS A 128 37.35 27.22 6.91
CA CYS A 128 36.72 26.77 5.65
C CYS A 128 37.34 25.52 5.00
N ASN A 129 38.58 25.19 5.37
CA ASN A 129 39.30 24.00 4.92
C ASN A 129 39.06 22.75 5.79
N SER A 130 38.35 22.90 6.93
CA SER A 130 37.88 21.77 7.74
C SER A 130 36.96 20.88 6.92
N ARG A 131 36.78 19.61 7.28
CA ARG A 131 35.90 18.70 6.54
C ARG A 131 34.70 18.29 7.37
N PHE A 132 33.51 18.62 6.89
CA PHE A 132 32.23 18.32 7.55
C PHE A 132 31.21 17.82 6.52
N ALA A 133 30.22 17.06 7.00
CA ALA A 133 29.03 16.76 6.20
C ALA A 133 28.27 18.07 5.91
N THR A 134 27.38 18.07 4.93
CA THR A 134 26.77 19.31 4.42
C THR A 134 25.26 19.22 4.40
N PHE A 135 24.57 20.25 4.90
CA PHE A 135 23.15 20.45 4.62
C PHE A 135 23.00 21.41 3.43
N CYS A 136 22.52 20.90 2.31
CA CYS A 136 22.07 21.72 1.20
C CYS A 136 20.60 22.09 1.39
N ALA A 137 20.18 23.24 0.86
CA ALA A 137 18.77 23.54 0.71
C ALA A 137 18.09 22.50 -0.18
N GLN A 138 16.77 22.42 -0.09
CA GLN A 138 15.92 21.76 -1.08
C GLN A 138 14.81 22.75 -1.44
N SER A 139 14.88 23.27 -2.65
CA SER A 139 13.96 24.29 -3.17
C SER A 139 12.73 23.69 -3.83
N ALA A 140 12.71 22.36 -4.07
CA ALA A 140 11.52 21.66 -4.54
C ALA A 140 10.36 21.87 -3.56
N PRO A 141 9.22 22.39 -4.03
CA PRO A 141 8.08 22.66 -3.18
C PRO A 141 7.48 21.33 -2.70
N TYR A 142 7.14 21.26 -1.42
CA TYR A 142 6.29 20.18 -0.93
C TYR A 142 4.85 20.42 -1.41
N ARG A 143 4.34 19.54 -2.28
CA ARG A 143 3.00 19.67 -2.87
C ARG A 143 2.17 18.40 -2.67
N PRO A 144 0.83 18.51 -2.68
CA PRO A 144 -0.04 17.35 -2.83
C PRO A 144 0.29 16.59 -4.13
N ASN A 145 0.08 15.28 -4.12
CA ASN A 145 0.45 14.35 -5.20
C ASN A 145 -0.15 14.67 -6.59
N THR A 146 -1.28 15.38 -6.65
CA THR A 146 -1.95 15.79 -7.91
C THR A 146 -1.22 16.92 -8.65
N ASP A 147 -0.24 17.56 -8.01
CA ASP A 147 0.51 18.69 -8.53
C ASP A 147 2.03 18.47 -8.37
N THR A 148 2.52 17.33 -8.90
CA THR A 148 3.95 17.03 -8.89
C THR A 148 4.70 18.07 -9.74
N ASP A 149 5.66 18.78 -9.14
CA ASP A 149 6.46 19.78 -9.83
C ASP A 149 7.54 19.11 -10.68
N HIS A 150 7.33 19.10 -12.00
CA HIS A 150 8.24 18.48 -12.95
C HIS A 150 9.37 19.40 -13.43
N ASN A 151 9.71 20.45 -12.68
CA ASN A 151 10.82 21.31 -13.03
C ASN A 151 12.13 20.49 -13.06
N PRO A 152 12.83 20.35 -14.21
CA PRO A 152 14.05 19.56 -14.35
C PRO A 152 15.20 20.00 -13.44
N ASP A 153 15.07 21.15 -12.76
CA ASP A 153 16.02 21.58 -11.75
C ASP A 153 16.01 20.70 -10.49
N TYR A 154 14.91 20.01 -10.20
CA TYR A 154 14.80 19.10 -9.04
C TYR A 154 15.19 17.64 -9.38
N GLY A 155 15.56 17.36 -10.62
CA GLY A 155 15.79 16.00 -11.10
C GLY A 155 17.10 15.40 -10.57
N VAL A 156 17.09 14.10 -10.28
CA VAL A 156 18.29 13.34 -9.89
C VAL A 156 18.40 12.11 -10.78
N GLN A 157 19.64 11.76 -11.15
CA GLN A 157 19.92 10.52 -11.86
C GLN A 157 20.14 9.37 -10.87
N ILE A 158 19.54 8.21 -11.17
CA ILE A 158 19.74 6.95 -10.43
C ILE A 158 20.17 5.88 -11.42
N GLN A 159 21.32 5.26 -11.21
CA GLN A 159 21.80 4.16 -12.04
C GLN A 159 21.50 2.80 -11.40
N SER A 160 20.75 1.94 -12.08
CA SER A 160 20.57 0.52 -11.73
C SER A 160 21.01 -0.37 -12.88
N GLY A 161 22.08 -1.15 -12.67
CA GLY A 161 22.67 -1.96 -13.72
C GLY A 161 23.07 -1.13 -14.94
N LYS A 162 22.49 -1.45 -16.10
CA LYS A 162 22.72 -0.73 -17.36
C LYS A 162 21.74 0.42 -17.62
N VAL A 163 20.75 0.63 -16.74
CA VAL A 163 19.71 1.64 -16.92
C VAL A 163 19.99 2.83 -16.03
N THR A 164 19.89 4.04 -16.59
CA THR A 164 19.93 5.29 -15.83
C THR A 164 18.53 5.91 -15.84
N PHE A 165 17.95 6.09 -14.67
CA PHE A 165 16.68 6.76 -14.46
C PHE A 165 16.93 8.23 -14.21
N VAL A 166 16.19 9.09 -14.90
CA VAL A 166 16.16 10.52 -14.63
C VAL A 166 14.76 10.85 -14.16
N GLY A 167 14.59 10.94 -12.86
CA GLY A 167 13.33 11.27 -12.23
C GLY A 167 13.48 12.42 -11.25
N PHE A 168 12.33 12.88 -10.76
CA PHE A 168 12.26 13.51 -9.45
C PHE A 168 12.30 12.36 -8.42
N ALA A 169 12.31 12.64 -7.12
CA ALA A 169 11.83 11.57 -6.22
C ALA A 169 10.48 11.11 -6.80
N TYR A 170 10.35 9.79 -7.07
CA TYR A 170 9.26 9.11 -7.81
C TYR A 170 9.55 8.76 -9.26
N SER A 171 9.95 7.49 -9.51
CA SER A 171 9.55 6.73 -10.73
C SER A 171 10.26 5.40 -11.12
N LYS A 172 9.48 4.69 -11.95
CA LYS A 172 9.61 3.63 -12.98
C LYS A 172 10.92 3.10 -13.52
N PRO A 173 10.90 1.78 -13.80
CA PRO A 173 11.84 1.11 -14.67
C PRO A 173 11.27 0.02 -15.60
N TYR A 174 11.98 -0.09 -16.72
CA TYR A 174 11.94 -1.12 -17.75
C TYR A 174 13.39 -1.63 -17.89
N THR A 175 13.61 -2.94 -18.10
CA THR A 175 14.96 -3.50 -18.33
C THR A 175 15.24 -3.63 -19.83
N THR A 176 16.34 -3.07 -20.32
CA THR A 176 16.84 -3.32 -21.68
C THR A 176 18.25 -3.93 -21.66
N PRO A 177 18.64 -4.70 -22.69
CA PRO A 177 20.00 -5.24 -22.83
C PRO A 177 21.07 -4.15 -23.02
N ASP A 178 20.67 -2.99 -23.53
CA ASP A 178 21.53 -1.86 -23.89
C ASP A 178 21.49 -0.74 -22.84
N PRO A 179 22.54 0.11 -22.74
CA PRO A 179 22.49 1.29 -21.89
C PRO A 179 21.40 2.26 -22.35
N VAL A 180 20.45 2.57 -21.47
CA VAL A 180 19.32 3.47 -21.78
C VAL A 180 19.12 4.48 -20.67
N ILE A 181 18.89 5.75 -21.05
CA ILE A 181 18.45 6.82 -20.16
C ILE A 181 16.93 6.91 -20.28
N LEU A 182 16.21 6.65 -19.18
CA LEU A 182 14.74 6.71 -19.16
C LEU A 182 14.27 7.97 -18.42
N PRO A 183 13.46 8.82 -19.06
CA PRO A 183 12.77 9.88 -18.34
C PRO A 183 11.69 9.25 -17.47
N ALA A 184 11.81 9.54 -16.19
CA ALA A 184 11.06 8.95 -15.11
C ALA A 184 10.49 10.10 -14.24
N ALA A 185 10.07 11.17 -14.90
CA ALA A 185 9.43 12.30 -14.24
C ALA A 185 7.91 12.13 -14.11
N PHE A 186 7.32 11.21 -14.89
CA PHE A 186 5.89 11.08 -15.05
C PHE A 186 5.43 9.67 -14.71
N TYR A 187 4.24 9.58 -14.11
CA TYR A 187 3.48 8.35 -14.12
C TYR A 187 3.24 7.94 -15.57
N GLY A 188 3.05 6.65 -15.79
CA GLY A 188 2.65 6.15 -17.10
C GLY A 188 1.37 5.35 -16.95
N PRO A 189 0.80 4.97 -18.08
CA PRO A 189 -0.63 4.76 -18.21
C PRO A 189 -1.14 3.63 -17.32
N ALA A 190 -2.37 3.79 -16.84
CA ALA A 190 -3.14 2.73 -16.23
C ALA A 190 -3.39 1.59 -17.22
N CYS A 191 -3.51 0.37 -16.68
CA CYS A 191 -3.90 -0.80 -17.45
C CYS A 191 -5.33 -0.69 -17.98
N PRO A 192 -5.68 -1.41 -19.07
CA PRO A 192 -6.97 -1.27 -19.70
C PRO A 192 -8.11 -1.65 -18.75
N GLN A 193 -9.04 -0.72 -18.55
CA GLN A 193 -10.16 -0.87 -17.61
C GLN A 193 -11.30 0.06 -18.03
N SER A 194 -12.55 -0.39 -17.86
CA SER A 194 -13.75 0.39 -18.19
C SER A 194 -13.72 1.02 -19.59
N GLY A 195 -13.13 0.32 -20.57
CA GLY A 195 -13.00 0.79 -21.95
C GLY A 195 -11.95 1.88 -22.18
N THR A 196 -11.07 2.14 -21.21
CA THR A 196 -9.96 3.12 -21.29
C THR A 196 -8.63 2.47 -20.90
N GLY A 197 -7.52 3.21 -20.89
CA GLY A 197 -6.18 2.72 -20.51
C GLY A 197 -5.30 2.29 -21.69
N LYS A 198 -4.15 1.65 -21.40
CA LYS A 198 -3.18 1.15 -22.40
C LYS A 198 -2.67 -0.24 -22.04
N GLU A 199 -2.44 -1.11 -23.01
CA GLU A 199 -1.85 -2.44 -22.76
C GLU A 199 -0.39 -2.36 -22.30
N ASP A 200 0.35 -1.37 -22.81
CA ASP A 200 1.65 -0.99 -22.25
C ASP A 200 1.42 -0.21 -20.96
N CYS A 201 1.19 -0.93 -19.86
CA CYS A 201 0.86 -0.38 -18.55
C CYS A 201 1.67 -0.94 -17.39
N LEU A 202 2.56 -1.91 -17.64
CA LEU A 202 3.32 -2.59 -16.59
C LEU A 202 4.48 -1.74 -16.10
N PHE A 203 4.25 -1.12 -14.96
CA PHE A 203 4.94 0.07 -14.56
C PHE A 203 4.84 0.25 -13.05
N LEU A 204 5.88 0.81 -12.42
CA LEU A 204 5.93 1.00 -10.98
C LEU A 204 6.49 2.37 -10.59
N ASN A 205 6.26 2.87 -9.39
CA ASN A 205 6.70 4.17 -8.93
C ASN A 205 7.53 3.99 -7.66
N VAL A 206 8.64 4.72 -7.50
CA VAL A 206 9.57 4.54 -6.38
C VAL A 206 9.77 5.83 -5.60
N TYR A 207 9.37 5.81 -4.34
CA TYR A 207 9.40 6.91 -3.39
C TYR A 207 10.51 6.70 -2.39
N THR A 208 11.53 7.56 -2.38
CA THR A 208 12.73 7.34 -1.57
C THR A 208 13.22 8.60 -0.85
N PRO A 209 13.57 8.50 0.45
CA PRO A 209 14.29 9.54 1.19
C PRO A 209 15.82 9.40 1.08
N TYR A 210 16.34 8.41 0.34
CA TYR A 210 17.77 8.11 0.31
C TYR A 210 18.24 7.58 -1.04
N ILE A 211 19.26 8.21 -1.62
CA ILE A 211 19.93 7.77 -2.85
C ILE A 211 21.41 7.51 -2.54
N PRO A 212 21.86 6.25 -2.58
CA PRO A 212 23.25 5.91 -2.33
C PRO A 212 24.14 6.29 -3.52
N LYS A 213 25.35 6.77 -3.22
CA LYS A 213 26.41 6.98 -4.22
C LYS A 213 26.85 5.66 -4.87
N ASN A 214 27.04 4.63 -4.05
CA ASN A 214 27.37 3.28 -4.50
C ASN A 214 26.66 2.22 -3.63
N PRO A 215 25.54 1.64 -4.09
CA PRO A 215 24.80 0.65 -3.30
C PRO A 215 25.55 -0.66 -3.05
N ALA A 216 26.65 -0.93 -3.78
CA ALA A 216 27.46 -2.13 -3.58
C ALA A 216 28.42 -2.02 -2.37
N ASP A 217 28.69 -0.81 -1.88
CA ASP A 217 29.56 -0.59 -0.72
C ASP A 217 28.93 -1.16 0.55
N ALA A 218 29.69 -1.98 1.30
CA ALA A 218 29.21 -2.66 2.50
C ALA A 218 28.76 -1.70 3.63
N LEU A 219 29.36 -0.51 3.73
CA LEU A 219 28.94 0.51 4.69
C LEU A 219 27.62 1.17 4.26
N ILE A 220 27.42 1.33 2.95
CA ILE A 220 26.18 1.86 2.38
C ILE A 220 25.05 0.84 2.49
N LYS A 221 25.32 -0.46 2.32
CA LYS A 221 24.32 -1.53 2.50
C LYS A 221 23.65 -1.49 3.88
N ARG A 222 24.39 -1.11 4.93
CA ARG A 222 23.83 -0.95 6.30
C ARG A 222 22.93 0.27 6.47
N LYS A 223 22.98 1.22 5.53
CA LYS A 223 22.16 2.44 5.52
C LYS A 223 20.92 2.32 4.63
N LEU A 224 20.79 1.23 3.86
CA LEU A 224 19.60 0.98 3.05
C LEU A 224 18.36 0.93 3.94
N LYS A 225 17.24 1.38 3.39
CA LYS A 225 15.97 1.56 4.08
C LYS A 225 15.05 0.37 3.83
N PRO A 226 14.15 0.00 4.75
CA PRO A 226 13.14 -1.01 4.42
C PRO A 226 12.29 -0.56 3.23
N VAL A 227 11.70 -1.51 2.52
CA VAL A 227 10.88 -1.27 1.34
C VAL A 227 9.45 -1.65 1.63
N LEU A 228 8.50 -0.75 1.38
CA LEU A 228 7.07 -1.01 1.46
C LEU A 228 6.47 -1.02 0.05
N VAL A 229 5.90 -2.13 -0.37
CA VAL A 229 5.40 -2.33 -1.74
C VAL A 229 3.87 -2.43 -1.72
N TRP A 230 3.21 -1.47 -2.37
CA TRP A 230 1.76 -1.37 -2.48
C TRP A 230 1.21 -2.12 -3.69
N ILE A 231 0.15 -2.90 -3.43
CA ILE A 231 -0.65 -3.61 -4.43
C ILE A 231 -2.07 -3.03 -4.37
N HIS A 232 -2.47 -2.28 -5.40
CA HIS A 232 -3.77 -1.63 -5.41
C HIS A 232 -4.93 -2.63 -5.50
N GLY A 233 -6.06 -2.29 -4.87
CA GLY A 233 -7.34 -2.99 -4.99
C GLY A 233 -8.09 -2.70 -6.29
N GLY A 234 -9.40 -2.97 -6.29
CA GLY A 234 -10.28 -2.76 -7.44
C GLY A 234 -10.85 -4.03 -8.08
N GLY A 235 -11.04 -5.09 -7.29
CA GLY A 235 -11.68 -6.34 -7.74
C GLY A 235 -10.95 -7.04 -8.89
N TYR A 236 -9.65 -6.79 -9.07
CA TYR A 236 -8.85 -7.17 -10.24
C TYR A 236 -9.34 -6.61 -11.59
N THR A 237 -10.29 -5.66 -11.60
CA THR A 237 -10.89 -5.11 -12.84
C THR A 237 -10.59 -3.63 -13.05
N VAL A 238 -10.31 -2.89 -11.99
CA VAL A 238 -9.97 -1.47 -11.99
C VAL A 238 -8.81 -1.18 -11.02
N GLY A 239 -8.27 0.04 -11.07
CA GLY A 239 -7.21 0.53 -10.19
C GLY A 239 -5.93 0.90 -10.94
N GLN A 240 -5.06 1.66 -10.29
CA GLN A 240 -3.81 2.18 -10.85
C GLN A 240 -2.84 2.64 -9.76
N SER A 241 -1.54 2.55 -10.01
CA SER A 241 -0.49 2.84 -9.02
C SER A 241 -0.23 4.32 -8.71
N ASP A 242 -0.83 5.25 -9.46
CA ASP A 242 -0.63 6.70 -9.37
C ASP A 242 -1.81 7.45 -8.74
N SER A 243 -2.72 6.75 -8.06
CA SER A 243 -3.86 7.35 -7.38
C SER A 243 -3.45 8.14 -6.14
N SER A 244 -4.02 9.34 -5.97
CA SER A 244 -3.76 10.20 -4.81
C SER A 244 -4.20 9.60 -3.47
N LEU A 245 -5.13 8.65 -3.51
CA LEU A 245 -5.63 7.92 -2.35
C LEU A 245 -4.51 7.22 -1.56
N TYR A 246 -3.47 6.75 -2.23
CA TYR A 246 -2.38 5.97 -1.64
C TYR A 246 -1.01 6.41 -2.15
N ASP A 247 -0.82 7.72 -2.32
CA ASP A 247 0.49 8.25 -2.64
C ASP A 247 1.53 7.91 -1.56
N GLY A 248 2.70 7.45 -2.01
CA GLY A 248 3.75 6.93 -1.14
C GLY A 248 4.57 7.99 -0.40
N GLY A 249 4.41 9.28 -0.70
CA GLY A 249 5.31 10.34 -0.23
C GLY A 249 5.27 10.52 1.28
N ASN A 250 4.08 10.43 1.87
CA ASN A 250 3.91 10.48 3.32
C ASN A 250 4.51 9.25 4.00
N MET A 251 4.28 8.06 3.46
CA MET A 251 4.90 6.83 3.97
C MET A 251 6.42 6.91 3.93
N ALA A 252 7.02 7.30 2.79
CA ALA A 252 8.46 7.37 2.63
C ALA A 252 9.11 8.40 3.58
N SER A 253 8.61 9.64 3.59
CA SER A 253 9.20 10.74 4.36
C SER A 253 8.99 10.59 5.87
N ARG A 254 7.79 10.18 6.32
CA ARG A 254 7.48 10.01 7.75
C ARG A 254 8.17 8.79 8.37
N ASN A 255 8.38 7.73 7.61
CA ASN A 255 8.89 6.47 8.15
C ASN A 255 10.33 6.12 7.79
N ASP A 256 11.00 6.96 6.99
CA ASP A 256 12.35 6.72 6.48
C ASP A 256 12.46 5.34 5.80
N LEU A 257 11.57 5.12 4.84
CA LEU A 257 11.46 3.89 4.06
C LEU A 257 11.40 4.19 2.57
N VAL A 258 11.71 3.20 1.73
CA VAL A 258 11.42 3.27 0.30
C VAL A 258 10.01 2.72 0.06
N TYR A 259 9.18 3.45 -0.65
CA TYR A 259 7.85 3.02 -1.01
C TYR A 259 7.76 2.72 -2.51
N VAL A 260 7.10 1.62 -2.88
CA VAL A 260 6.92 1.21 -4.27
C VAL A 260 5.45 0.94 -4.54
N SER A 261 4.85 1.54 -5.56
CA SER A 261 3.53 1.15 -6.08
C SER A 261 3.67 0.65 -7.51
N PHE A 262 2.81 -0.26 -7.97
CA PHE A 262 2.90 -0.76 -9.35
C PHE A 262 1.54 -1.14 -9.95
N ASN A 263 1.48 -1.11 -11.28
CA ASN A 263 0.36 -1.58 -12.07
C ASN A 263 0.55 -3.07 -12.39
N TYR A 264 -0.55 -3.82 -12.38
CA TYR A 264 -0.64 -5.18 -12.88
C TYR A 264 -1.83 -5.28 -13.85
N ARG A 265 -1.81 -6.25 -14.79
CA ARG A 265 -2.91 -6.41 -15.75
C ARG A 265 -4.22 -6.76 -15.05
N LEU A 266 -5.31 -6.18 -15.57
CA LEU A 266 -6.65 -6.25 -15.00
C LEU A 266 -7.62 -7.01 -15.92
N GLY A 267 -8.73 -7.48 -15.32
CA GLY A 267 -9.83 -8.15 -16.00
C GLY A 267 -9.36 -9.33 -16.86
N THR A 268 -9.97 -9.48 -18.03
CA THR A 268 -9.61 -10.54 -18.98
C THR A 268 -8.13 -10.51 -19.36
N LEU A 269 -7.50 -9.33 -19.46
CA LEU A 269 -6.07 -9.25 -19.85
C LEU A 269 -5.12 -9.77 -18.77
N GLY A 270 -5.55 -9.70 -17.50
CA GLY A 270 -4.80 -10.19 -16.35
C GLY A 270 -5.11 -11.64 -15.97
N PHE A 271 -6.30 -12.14 -16.30
CA PHE A 271 -6.81 -13.36 -15.65
C PHE A 271 -7.50 -14.35 -16.60
N LEU A 272 -7.46 -14.14 -17.93
CA LEU A 272 -8.00 -15.10 -18.92
C LEU A 272 -7.44 -16.51 -18.73
N ALA A 273 -8.32 -17.49 -18.57
CA ALA A 273 -8.06 -18.91 -18.59
C ALA A 273 -8.79 -19.57 -19.78
N LEU A 274 -8.14 -20.50 -20.49
CA LEU A 274 -8.72 -21.25 -21.61
C LEU A 274 -8.75 -22.77 -21.37
N ASP A 275 -8.27 -23.25 -20.22
CA ASP A 275 -8.23 -24.70 -19.88
C ASP A 275 -7.54 -25.57 -20.96
N ASP A 276 -6.47 -25.04 -21.57
CA ASP A 276 -5.61 -25.77 -22.53
C ASP A 276 -4.25 -26.17 -21.96
N GLY A 277 -4.00 -25.88 -20.68
CA GLY A 277 -2.71 -26.07 -20.03
C GLY A 277 -1.65 -25.04 -20.43
N ILE A 278 -2.00 -24.01 -21.22
CA ILE A 278 -1.10 -22.97 -21.72
C ILE A 278 -1.54 -21.59 -21.20
N ILE A 279 -2.81 -21.25 -21.37
CA ILE A 279 -3.42 -19.99 -20.92
C ILE A 279 -4.25 -20.32 -19.68
N ASN A 280 -3.60 -20.36 -18.52
CA ASN A 280 -4.20 -20.85 -17.26
C ASN A 280 -4.62 -19.74 -16.28
N GLY A 281 -4.70 -18.48 -16.73
CA GLY A 281 -4.98 -17.32 -15.87
C GLY A 281 -3.72 -16.73 -15.23
N ASN A 282 -3.92 -15.97 -14.14
CA ASN A 282 -2.87 -15.42 -13.27
C ASN A 282 -1.78 -14.55 -13.92
N PHE A 283 -1.99 -13.99 -15.12
CA PHE A 283 -1.05 -13.04 -15.69
C PHE A 283 -0.84 -11.81 -14.80
N GLY A 284 -1.90 -11.33 -14.14
CA GLY A 284 -1.82 -10.26 -13.14
C GLY A 284 -0.99 -10.66 -11.91
N ILE A 285 -1.09 -11.91 -11.43
CA ILE A 285 -0.22 -12.42 -10.36
C ILE A 285 1.23 -12.52 -10.84
N GLY A 286 1.44 -12.96 -12.09
CA GLY A 286 2.76 -12.97 -12.72
C GLY A 286 3.38 -11.58 -12.86
N ASP A 287 2.56 -10.56 -13.12
CA ASP A 287 3.00 -9.16 -13.12
C ASP A 287 3.43 -8.71 -11.72
N MET A 288 2.69 -9.10 -10.68
CA MET A 288 3.08 -8.82 -9.28
C MET A 288 4.41 -9.49 -8.91
N VAL A 289 4.61 -10.76 -9.28
CA VAL A 289 5.89 -11.47 -9.08
C VAL A 289 7.02 -10.78 -9.84
N THR A 290 6.75 -10.35 -11.08
CA THR A 290 7.73 -9.62 -11.90
C THR A 290 8.12 -8.29 -11.26
N ALA A 291 7.15 -7.54 -10.73
CA ALA A 291 7.41 -6.30 -10.00
C ALA A 291 8.25 -6.56 -8.74
N LEU A 292 7.98 -7.63 -7.98
CA LEU A 292 8.78 -7.99 -6.81
C LEU A 292 10.20 -8.44 -7.17
N GLN A 293 10.37 -9.19 -8.25
CA GLN A 293 11.70 -9.55 -8.75
C GLN A 293 12.47 -8.28 -9.15
N TRP A 294 11.79 -7.33 -9.80
CA TRP A 294 12.40 -6.04 -10.10
C TRP A 294 12.83 -5.31 -8.83
N VAL A 295 11.96 -5.22 -7.81
CA VAL A 295 12.29 -4.61 -6.51
C VAL A 295 13.53 -5.27 -5.92
N HIS A 296 13.54 -6.60 -5.85
CA HIS A 296 14.67 -7.36 -5.32
C HIS A 296 16.00 -7.03 -6.04
N ASP A 297 15.96 -6.94 -7.37
CA ASP A 297 17.18 -6.79 -8.17
C ASP A 297 17.68 -5.34 -8.27
N ASN A 298 16.83 -4.33 -7.99
CA ASN A 298 17.12 -2.93 -8.32
C ASN A 298 16.94 -1.94 -7.17
N ILE A 299 16.13 -2.24 -6.15
CA ILE A 299 15.72 -1.23 -5.16
C ILE A 299 16.88 -0.67 -4.34
N ALA A 300 18.00 -1.41 -4.27
CA ALA A 300 19.24 -0.93 -3.67
C ALA A 300 19.78 0.36 -4.31
N ALA A 301 19.63 0.54 -5.62
CA ALA A 301 20.01 1.77 -6.31
C ALA A 301 19.16 2.98 -5.87
N PHE A 302 17.94 2.72 -5.41
CA PHE A 302 16.99 3.71 -4.88
C PHE A 302 17.06 3.81 -3.35
N GLY A 303 18.10 3.24 -2.73
CA GLY A 303 18.31 3.27 -1.29
C GLY A 303 17.48 2.27 -0.47
N GLY A 304 16.76 1.36 -1.11
CA GLY A 304 15.99 0.31 -0.46
C GLY A 304 16.79 -0.95 -0.20
N ASP A 305 16.43 -1.69 0.85
CA ASP A 305 17.05 -2.95 1.22
C ASP A 305 16.21 -4.12 0.66
N PRO A 306 16.68 -4.85 -0.36
CA PRO A 306 15.91 -5.93 -0.97
C PRO A 306 15.67 -7.11 -0.02
N SER A 307 16.38 -7.19 1.12
CA SER A 307 16.14 -8.19 2.15
C SER A 307 15.06 -7.80 3.16
N ARG A 308 14.61 -6.53 3.15
CA ARG A 308 13.58 -5.99 4.04
C ARG A 308 12.42 -5.39 3.25
N VAL A 309 11.85 -6.21 2.39
CA VAL A 309 10.65 -5.87 1.61
C VAL A 309 9.41 -6.32 2.37
N THR A 310 8.45 -5.42 2.54
CA THR A 310 7.11 -5.70 3.03
C THR A 310 6.11 -5.38 1.94
N ILE A 311 5.27 -6.36 1.57
CA ILE A 311 4.17 -6.14 0.63
C ILE A 311 2.90 -5.76 1.40
N TYR A 312 2.07 -4.89 0.83
CA TYR A 312 0.73 -4.65 1.37
C TYR A 312 -0.27 -4.27 0.29
N GLY A 313 -1.54 -4.57 0.54
CA GLY A 313 -2.61 -4.31 -0.40
C GLY A 313 -3.98 -4.34 0.25
N GLU A 314 -4.93 -3.68 -0.39
CA GLU A 314 -6.32 -3.59 0.07
C GLU A 314 -7.28 -4.25 -0.91
N SER A 315 -8.36 -4.85 -0.40
CA SER A 315 -9.38 -5.50 -1.22
C SER A 315 -8.78 -6.61 -2.11
N ALA A 316 -8.96 -6.55 -3.43
CA ALA A 316 -8.28 -7.42 -4.38
C ALA A 316 -6.75 -7.37 -4.28
N GLY A 317 -6.17 -6.24 -3.86
CA GLY A 317 -4.75 -6.15 -3.54
C GLY A 317 -4.37 -6.95 -2.29
N GLY A 318 -5.25 -7.02 -1.29
CA GLY A 318 -5.11 -7.91 -0.13
C GLY A 318 -5.20 -9.39 -0.52
N SER A 319 -6.09 -9.73 -1.46
CA SER A 319 -6.11 -11.05 -2.11
C SER A 319 -4.80 -11.34 -2.86
N GLY A 320 -4.26 -10.35 -3.57
CA GLY A 320 -2.96 -10.43 -4.25
C GLY A 320 -1.81 -10.71 -3.27
N VAL A 321 -1.78 -10.02 -2.12
CA VAL A 321 -0.83 -10.31 -1.03
C VAL A 321 -0.90 -11.77 -0.60
N ARG A 322 -2.11 -12.33 -0.48
CA ARG A 322 -2.31 -13.73 -0.08
C ARG A 322 -1.93 -14.73 -1.17
N ALA A 323 -2.20 -14.41 -2.43
CA ALA A 323 -1.70 -15.18 -3.55
C ALA A 323 -0.17 -15.23 -3.51
N LEU A 324 0.50 -14.09 -3.29
CA LEU A 324 1.96 -14.03 -3.17
C LEU A 324 2.50 -14.78 -1.94
N LEU A 325 1.80 -14.77 -0.80
CA LEU A 325 2.15 -15.60 0.36
C LEU A 325 2.14 -17.10 0.06
N SER A 326 1.36 -17.54 -0.93
CA SER A 326 1.23 -18.93 -1.36
C SER A 326 1.91 -19.22 -2.71
N SER A 327 2.62 -18.25 -3.29
CA SER A 327 3.16 -18.38 -4.64
C SER A 327 4.61 -18.85 -4.61
N PRO A 328 4.94 -20.07 -5.13
CA PRO A 328 6.32 -20.55 -5.18
C PRO A 328 7.34 -19.54 -5.76
N PRO A 329 7.09 -18.85 -6.89
CA PRO A 329 8.04 -17.87 -7.42
C PRO A 329 8.15 -16.57 -6.62
N ALA A 330 7.22 -16.28 -5.69
CA ALA A 330 7.29 -15.09 -4.84
C ALA A 330 8.02 -15.33 -3.52
N ILE A 331 8.14 -16.59 -3.07
CA ILE A 331 8.80 -16.95 -1.81
C ILE A 331 10.27 -16.53 -1.87
N GLY A 332 10.68 -15.71 -0.90
CA GLY A 332 12.02 -15.14 -0.79
C GLY A 332 12.18 -13.73 -1.36
N LEU A 333 11.16 -13.18 -2.02
CA LEU A 333 11.17 -11.79 -2.53
C LEU A 333 10.69 -10.75 -1.50
N PHE A 334 10.14 -11.20 -0.37
CA PHE A 334 9.66 -10.34 0.71
C PHE A 334 9.78 -11.01 2.07
N ALA A 335 9.70 -10.20 3.12
CA ALA A 335 9.92 -10.57 4.53
C ALA A 335 8.77 -10.14 5.46
N GLY A 336 7.87 -9.28 4.99
CA GLY A 336 6.62 -8.93 5.66
C GLY A 336 5.43 -8.82 4.70
N ALA A 337 4.21 -8.99 5.19
CA ALA A 337 2.98 -8.84 4.41
C ALA A 337 1.85 -8.21 5.23
N ILE A 338 1.04 -7.34 4.61
CA ILE A 338 -0.18 -6.78 5.21
C ILE A 338 -1.34 -6.93 4.24
N ALA A 339 -2.35 -7.71 4.62
CA ALA A 339 -3.58 -7.90 3.85
C ALA A 339 -4.72 -7.10 4.48
N GLN A 340 -5.23 -6.10 3.77
CA GLN A 340 -6.27 -5.19 4.24
C GLN A 340 -7.60 -5.50 3.57
N SER A 341 -8.65 -5.72 4.36
CA SER A 341 -10.04 -5.81 3.91
C SER A 341 -10.20 -6.85 2.78
N THR A 342 -9.63 -8.04 2.94
CA THR A 342 -9.65 -9.06 1.88
C THR A 342 -11.06 -9.65 1.74
N PRO A 343 -11.68 -9.61 0.55
CA PRO A 343 -12.94 -10.31 0.33
C PRO A 343 -12.76 -11.82 0.52
N GLY A 344 -13.72 -12.51 1.11
CA GLY A 344 -13.66 -13.93 1.44
C GLY A 344 -15.00 -14.56 1.79
N GLY A 345 -15.04 -15.84 2.17
CA GLY A 345 -16.26 -16.45 2.73
C GLY A 345 -17.25 -16.97 1.68
N TYR A 346 -18.45 -16.41 1.55
CA TYR A 346 -19.44 -16.89 0.57
C TYR A 346 -19.33 -16.19 -0.81
N TYR A 347 -19.78 -16.87 -1.88
CA TYR A 347 -19.69 -16.35 -3.25
C TYR A 347 -20.43 -15.00 -3.42
N PRO A 348 -19.86 -14.02 -4.15
CA PRO A 348 -18.63 -14.12 -4.96
C PRO A 348 -17.34 -13.85 -4.19
N ALA A 349 -17.39 -13.39 -2.94
CA ALA A 349 -16.21 -13.01 -2.17
C ALA A 349 -15.25 -14.20 -1.93
N SER A 350 -15.78 -15.43 -1.88
CA SER A 350 -15.00 -16.68 -1.76
C SER A 350 -13.87 -16.82 -2.78
N MET A 351 -14.04 -16.32 -4.01
CA MET A 351 -13.06 -16.47 -5.10
C MET A 351 -11.74 -15.74 -4.86
N PHE A 352 -11.68 -14.84 -3.87
CA PHE A 352 -10.48 -14.11 -3.51
C PHE A 352 -9.61 -14.83 -2.46
N ILE A 353 -10.13 -15.92 -1.87
CA ILE A 353 -9.50 -16.72 -0.81
C ILE A 353 -9.30 -18.16 -1.23
N ASP A 354 -10.35 -18.76 -1.78
CA ASP A 354 -10.36 -20.12 -2.30
C ASP A 354 -10.13 -20.02 -3.81
N PHE A 355 -8.88 -20.21 -4.20
CA PHE A 355 -8.44 -20.15 -5.59
C PHE A 355 -9.13 -21.24 -6.40
N GLN A 356 -9.80 -20.83 -7.47
CA GLN A 356 -10.59 -21.74 -8.32
C GLN A 356 -9.69 -22.56 -9.23
N SER A 357 -10.16 -23.71 -9.72
CA SER A 357 -9.46 -24.43 -10.77
C SER A 357 -9.51 -23.63 -12.09
N VAL A 358 -8.54 -23.85 -12.98
CA VAL A 358 -8.53 -23.25 -14.32
C VAL A 358 -9.81 -23.60 -15.09
N ALA A 359 -10.30 -24.82 -14.94
CA ALA A 359 -11.54 -25.28 -15.58
C ALA A 359 -12.78 -24.54 -15.03
N ASP A 360 -12.84 -24.28 -13.73
CA ASP A 360 -13.95 -23.54 -13.13
C ASP A 360 -13.98 -22.07 -13.60
N GLU A 361 -12.83 -21.38 -13.63
CA GLU A 361 -12.72 -20.03 -14.19
C GLU A 361 -13.13 -20.03 -15.67
N TYR A 362 -12.66 -21.01 -16.45
CA TYR A 362 -13.01 -21.11 -17.87
C TYR A 362 -14.52 -21.26 -18.09
N ASN A 363 -15.15 -22.21 -17.38
CA ASN A 363 -16.56 -22.52 -17.55
C ASN A 363 -17.47 -21.39 -17.05
N ASN A 364 -17.12 -20.76 -15.93
CA ASN A 364 -17.98 -19.78 -15.27
C ASN A 364 -17.80 -18.36 -15.83
N VAL A 365 -16.61 -18.01 -16.32
CA VAL A 365 -16.27 -16.63 -16.71
C VAL A 365 -15.81 -16.54 -18.18
N ASP A 366 -14.79 -17.29 -18.58
CA ASP A 366 -14.15 -17.08 -19.88
C ASP A 366 -14.95 -17.57 -21.07
N ALA A 367 -15.55 -18.76 -21.02
CA ALA A 367 -16.38 -19.26 -22.11
C ALA A 367 -17.60 -18.34 -22.37
N PRO A 368 -18.34 -17.86 -21.34
CA PRO A 368 -19.34 -16.81 -21.52
C PRO A 368 -18.79 -15.51 -22.12
N PHE A 369 -17.63 -15.04 -21.66
CA PHE A 369 -16.98 -13.84 -22.20
C PHE A 369 -16.61 -14.00 -23.68
N VAL A 370 -15.92 -15.09 -24.04
CA VAL A 370 -15.52 -15.42 -25.42
C VAL A 370 -16.73 -15.44 -26.35
N LYS A 371 -17.85 -16.01 -25.89
CA LYS A 371 -19.12 -15.99 -26.63
C LYS A 371 -19.64 -14.56 -26.78
N SER A 372 -19.63 -13.76 -25.72
CA SER A 372 -20.16 -12.38 -25.73
C SER A 372 -19.45 -11.46 -26.73
N VAL A 373 -18.17 -11.71 -27.01
CA VAL A 373 -17.37 -10.92 -27.96
C VAL A 373 -17.30 -11.53 -29.37
N ASN A 374 -18.07 -12.59 -29.63
CA ASN A 374 -18.12 -13.35 -30.87
C ASN A 374 -16.79 -14.04 -31.26
N CYS A 375 -16.05 -14.53 -30.26
CA CYS A 375 -14.79 -15.25 -30.45
C CYS A 375 -14.87 -16.76 -30.17
N THR A 376 -16.07 -17.35 -30.07
CA THR A 376 -16.22 -18.81 -30.02
C THR A 376 -15.65 -19.45 -31.30
N LYS A 377 -14.69 -20.37 -31.16
CA LYS A 377 -14.03 -21.11 -32.24
C LYS A 377 -13.89 -22.58 -31.86
N SER A 378 -13.45 -23.40 -32.81
CA SER A 378 -13.29 -24.85 -32.61
C SER A 378 -12.05 -25.20 -31.79
N THR A 379 -11.06 -24.30 -31.70
CA THR A 379 -9.83 -24.50 -30.94
C THR A 379 -9.45 -23.26 -30.13
N ASN A 380 -8.79 -23.44 -28.98
CA ASN A 380 -8.34 -22.33 -28.14
C ASN A 380 -7.30 -21.43 -28.83
N THR A 381 -6.50 -21.99 -29.76
CA THR A 381 -5.61 -21.19 -30.61
C THR A 381 -6.38 -20.20 -31.49
N GLU A 382 -7.49 -20.62 -32.08
CA GLU A 382 -8.35 -19.74 -32.88
C GLU A 382 -9.13 -18.74 -32.01
N VAL A 383 -9.58 -19.16 -30.82
CA VAL A 383 -10.18 -18.25 -29.82
C VAL A 383 -9.19 -17.14 -29.49
N LEU A 384 -7.95 -17.48 -29.11
CA LEU A 384 -6.92 -16.51 -28.75
C LEU A 384 -6.55 -15.59 -29.93
N LYS A 385 -6.47 -16.13 -31.15
CA LYS A 385 -6.27 -15.33 -32.37
C LYS A 385 -7.40 -14.31 -32.57
N CYS A 386 -8.65 -14.72 -32.31
CA CYS A 386 -9.80 -13.82 -32.39
C CYS A 386 -9.73 -12.73 -31.32
N LEU A 387 -9.47 -13.10 -30.05
CA LEU A 387 -9.38 -12.16 -28.94
C LEU A 387 -8.29 -11.11 -29.18
N ARG A 388 -7.10 -11.52 -29.63
CA ARG A 388 -5.98 -10.60 -29.95
C ARG A 388 -6.27 -9.65 -31.12
N ALA A 389 -7.26 -9.95 -31.96
CA ALA A 389 -7.66 -9.07 -33.06
C ALA A 389 -8.71 -8.03 -32.64
N LEU A 390 -9.26 -8.12 -31.42
CA LEU A 390 -10.23 -7.15 -30.90
C LEU A 390 -9.51 -5.89 -30.41
N PRO A 391 -10.14 -4.70 -30.52
CA PRO A 391 -9.69 -3.52 -29.80
C PRO A 391 -9.70 -3.79 -28.28
N VAL A 392 -8.66 -3.34 -27.59
CA VAL A 392 -8.50 -3.58 -26.15
C VAL A 392 -9.66 -3.00 -25.34
N GLU A 393 -10.22 -1.88 -25.79
CA GLU A 393 -11.36 -1.21 -25.16
C GLU A 393 -12.61 -2.11 -25.17
N LYS A 394 -12.75 -2.97 -26.19
CA LYS A 394 -13.86 -3.94 -26.25
C LYS A 394 -13.66 -5.07 -25.23
N ILE A 395 -12.41 -5.45 -24.95
CA ILE A 395 -12.07 -6.46 -23.95
C ILE A 395 -12.24 -5.90 -22.54
N SER A 396 -11.82 -4.66 -22.30
CA SER A 396 -11.82 -4.02 -20.99
C SER A 396 -13.10 -3.26 -20.62
N ALA A 397 -14.05 -3.12 -21.54
CA ALA A 397 -15.32 -2.41 -21.28
C ALA A 397 -16.24 -3.13 -20.28
N ASN A 398 -16.16 -4.45 -20.15
CA ASN A 398 -17.00 -5.22 -19.24
C ASN A 398 -16.16 -5.74 -18.06
N PRO A 399 -16.30 -5.16 -16.85
CA PRO A 399 -15.56 -5.59 -15.67
C PRO A 399 -16.16 -6.90 -15.15
N LEU A 400 -15.75 -8.02 -15.76
CA LEU A 400 -16.02 -9.33 -15.20
C LEU A 400 -15.08 -9.56 -14.03
N TYR A 401 -15.64 -9.77 -12.84
CA TYR A 401 -14.85 -10.18 -11.69
C TYR A 401 -14.20 -11.53 -11.97
N ARG A 402 -12.92 -11.62 -11.65
CA ARG A 402 -12.06 -12.78 -11.85
C ARG A 402 -11.19 -12.95 -10.62
N GLY A 403 -10.92 -14.18 -10.24
CA GLY A 403 -10.06 -14.51 -9.09
C GLY A 403 -8.74 -15.13 -9.55
N PRO A 404 -7.77 -15.27 -8.63
CA PRO A 404 -6.60 -16.11 -8.88
C PRO A 404 -7.01 -17.57 -9.05
N THR A 405 -6.35 -18.28 -9.97
CA THR A 405 -6.61 -19.69 -10.28
C THR A 405 -5.48 -20.59 -9.80
N VAL A 406 -5.77 -21.87 -9.53
CA VAL A 406 -4.75 -22.90 -9.28
C VAL A 406 -4.15 -23.34 -10.63
N ASP A 407 -3.19 -22.56 -11.12
CA ASP A 407 -2.57 -22.73 -12.44
C ASP A 407 -1.33 -23.65 -12.45
N MET A 408 -0.95 -24.17 -11.27
CA MET A 408 0.23 -25.00 -11.03
C MET A 408 1.58 -24.31 -11.32
N THR A 409 1.60 -22.99 -11.50
CA THR A 409 2.80 -22.16 -11.73
C THR A 409 2.94 -21.10 -10.65
N TYR A 410 1.98 -20.18 -10.57
CA TYR A 410 1.92 -19.15 -9.56
C TYR A 410 1.19 -19.63 -8.32
N LEU A 411 0.17 -20.48 -8.45
CA LEU A 411 -0.58 -21.03 -7.33
C LEU A 411 -0.75 -22.54 -7.52
N THR A 412 -0.26 -23.31 -6.55
CA THR A 412 -0.26 -24.79 -6.60
C THR A 412 -1.19 -25.43 -5.58
N THR A 413 -1.80 -24.63 -4.71
CA THR A 413 -2.76 -25.04 -3.70
C THR A 413 -4.00 -24.13 -3.78
N PRO A 414 -5.19 -24.61 -3.41
CA PRO A 414 -6.45 -23.87 -3.53
C PRO A 414 -6.66 -22.82 -2.44
N ARG A 415 -5.88 -22.89 -1.35
CA ARG A 415 -5.94 -21.94 -0.24
C ARG A 415 -4.57 -21.77 0.39
N LEU A 416 -4.43 -20.75 1.22
CA LEU A 416 -3.24 -20.48 2.01
C LEU A 416 -3.05 -21.56 3.09
N ALA A 417 -1.93 -22.29 3.07
CA ALA A 417 -1.66 -23.44 3.93
C ALA A 417 -1.19 -23.06 5.36
N VAL A 418 -2.06 -22.41 6.15
CA VAL A 418 -1.72 -21.89 7.50
C VAL A 418 -1.77 -22.93 8.63
N ASN A 419 -1.98 -24.21 8.33
CA ASN A 419 -2.08 -25.32 9.28
C ASN A 419 -0.84 -26.25 9.29
N LYS A 420 0.31 -25.78 8.81
CA LYS A 420 1.55 -26.57 8.60
C LYS A 420 1.44 -27.75 7.63
N GLN A 421 0.40 -27.80 6.81
CA GLN A 421 0.33 -28.82 5.76
C GLN A 421 1.38 -28.56 4.67
N PRO A 422 1.79 -29.60 3.91
CA PRO A 422 2.67 -29.43 2.77
C PRO A 422 2.06 -28.47 1.74
N GLY A 423 2.76 -27.37 1.45
CA GLY A 423 2.33 -26.37 0.49
C GLY A 423 3.25 -25.16 0.52
N PRO A 424 3.29 -24.36 -0.55
CA PRO A 424 4.03 -23.11 -0.54
C PRO A 424 3.42 -22.14 0.48
N LEU A 425 4.25 -21.69 1.42
CA LEU A 425 3.92 -20.64 2.37
C LEU A 425 5.17 -19.80 2.61
N ALA A 426 5.10 -18.50 2.36
CA ALA A 426 6.20 -17.59 2.61
C ALA A 426 6.46 -17.47 4.13
N PRO A 427 7.71 -17.69 4.61
CA PRO A 427 8.05 -17.64 6.04
C PRO A 427 8.25 -16.19 6.51
N VAL A 428 7.19 -15.38 6.47
CA VAL A 428 7.24 -13.92 6.67
C VAL A 428 6.31 -13.45 7.79
N HIS A 429 6.57 -12.27 8.33
CA HIS A 429 5.68 -11.65 9.33
C HIS A 429 4.41 -11.11 8.66
N VAL A 430 3.25 -11.24 9.30
CA VAL A 430 1.98 -10.84 8.67
C VAL A 430 1.05 -9.99 9.56
N ILE A 431 0.32 -9.07 8.93
CA ILE A 431 -0.85 -8.39 9.49
C ILE A 431 -2.05 -8.65 8.58
N PHE A 432 -3.19 -8.99 9.16
CA PHE A 432 -4.48 -9.04 8.45
C PHE A 432 -5.46 -8.07 9.14
N GLY A 433 -6.45 -7.56 8.44
CA GLY A 433 -7.48 -6.76 9.08
C GLY A 433 -8.60 -6.38 8.14
N TRP A 434 -9.64 -5.81 8.72
CA TRP A 434 -10.88 -5.45 8.04
C TRP A 434 -11.49 -4.21 8.69
N LEU A 435 -12.61 -3.75 8.15
CA LEU A 435 -13.37 -2.63 8.69
C LEU A 435 -14.58 -3.12 9.49
N ARG A 436 -15.07 -2.29 10.42
CA ARG A 436 -16.26 -2.63 11.21
C ARG A 436 -17.50 -2.93 10.37
N ASP A 437 -17.67 -2.27 9.22
CA ASP A 437 -18.82 -2.42 8.32
C ASP A 437 -18.36 -2.61 6.86
N ASP A 438 -17.29 -3.39 6.67
CA ASP A 438 -16.65 -3.64 5.37
C ASP A 438 -17.66 -4.06 4.28
N GLY A 439 -18.57 -4.96 4.64
CA GLY A 439 -19.62 -5.49 3.76
C GLY A 439 -20.74 -4.50 3.43
N ALA A 440 -20.76 -3.30 4.00
CA ALA A 440 -21.83 -2.32 3.78
C ALA A 440 -21.96 -1.91 2.31
N LEU A 441 -20.84 -1.71 1.61
CA LEU A 441 -20.86 -1.37 0.18
C LEU A 441 -21.37 -2.51 -0.71
N PHE A 442 -21.12 -3.75 -0.28
CA PHE A 442 -21.45 -4.96 -1.04
C PHE A 442 -22.89 -5.42 -0.79
N SER A 443 -23.52 -4.94 0.29
CA SER A 443 -24.94 -5.13 0.55
C SER A 443 -25.86 -4.33 -0.39
N GLY A 444 -25.29 -3.48 -1.25
CA GLY A 444 -26.02 -2.71 -2.26
C GLY A 444 -26.79 -1.52 -1.68
N SER A 445 -27.97 -1.25 -2.24
CA SER A 445 -28.85 -0.17 -1.78
C SER A 445 -29.57 -0.52 -0.48
N LEU A 446 -30.11 0.50 0.18
CA LEU A 446 -31.05 0.29 1.29
C LEU A 446 -32.19 -0.64 0.87
N PRO A 447 -32.65 -1.56 1.75
CA PRO A 447 -33.80 -2.42 1.48
C PRO A 447 -35.06 -1.60 1.14
N ALA A 448 -35.99 -2.21 0.41
CA ALA A 448 -37.30 -1.60 0.17
C ALA A 448 -38.05 -1.37 1.50
N GLU A 449 -38.88 -0.31 1.58
CA GLU A 449 -39.57 0.10 2.83
C GLU A 449 -40.42 -0.99 3.49
N ASN A 450 -40.91 -1.95 2.71
CA ASN A 450 -41.73 -3.07 3.16
C ASN A 450 -41.00 -4.43 3.12
N ALA A 451 -39.68 -4.43 2.94
CA ALA A 451 -38.89 -5.64 2.97
C ALA A 451 -38.96 -6.28 4.38
N ASN A 452 -39.01 -7.62 4.41
CA ASN A 452 -38.70 -8.36 5.63
C ASN A 452 -37.20 -8.72 5.65
N LEU A 453 -36.72 -9.27 6.77
CA LEU A 453 -35.30 -9.60 6.93
C LEU A 453 -34.80 -10.59 5.86
N THR A 454 -35.57 -11.63 5.52
CA THR A 454 -35.21 -12.59 4.47
C THR A 454 -35.03 -11.91 3.11
N GLY A 455 -35.96 -11.04 2.73
CA GLY A 455 -35.91 -10.27 1.49
C GLY A 455 -34.74 -9.29 1.47
N ALA A 456 -34.44 -8.64 2.60
CA ALA A 456 -33.29 -7.75 2.72
C ALA A 456 -31.97 -8.51 2.57
N LEU A 457 -31.81 -9.66 3.24
CA LEU A 457 -30.61 -10.49 3.16
C LEU A 457 -30.38 -11.03 1.74
N THR A 458 -31.40 -11.63 1.13
CA THR A 458 -31.29 -12.15 -0.24
C THR A 458 -31.08 -11.04 -1.27
N GLY A 459 -31.71 -9.87 -1.08
CA GLY A 459 -31.46 -8.68 -1.90
C GLY A 459 -30.04 -8.13 -1.77
N ALA A 460 -29.40 -8.29 -0.61
CA ALA A 460 -28.00 -7.97 -0.36
C ALA A 460 -27.03 -9.06 -0.86
N GLY A 461 -27.51 -10.07 -1.59
CA GLY A 461 -26.68 -11.15 -2.15
C GLY A 461 -26.30 -12.24 -1.14
N VAL A 462 -26.93 -12.29 0.04
CA VAL A 462 -26.73 -13.39 1.00
C VAL A 462 -27.41 -14.66 0.43
N PRO A 463 -26.72 -15.81 0.36
CA PRO A 463 -27.30 -17.07 -0.07
C PRO A 463 -28.61 -17.40 0.68
N PRO A 464 -29.67 -17.90 -0.01
CA PRO A 464 -30.97 -18.12 0.63
C PRO A 464 -30.96 -19.06 1.85
N ASP A 465 -30.08 -20.07 1.86
CA ASP A 465 -29.90 -20.99 2.98
C ASP A 465 -29.23 -20.29 4.18
N LEU A 466 -28.22 -19.46 3.95
CA LEU A 466 -27.61 -18.63 4.98
C LEU A 466 -28.59 -17.58 5.51
N ALA A 467 -29.36 -16.94 4.64
CA ALA A 467 -30.40 -15.99 5.03
C ALA A 467 -31.44 -16.65 5.95
N THR A 468 -31.83 -17.90 5.67
CA THR A 468 -32.73 -18.69 6.51
C THR A 468 -32.11 -18.96 7.89
N LYS A 469 -30.82 -19.35 7.94
CA LYS A 469 -30.10 -19.56 9.21
C LYS A 469 -30.02 -18.28 10.05
N VAL A 470 -29.74 -17.13 9.43
CA VAL A 470 -29.69 -15.82 10.10
C VAL A 470 -31.04 -15.48 10.72
N VAL A 471 -32.12 -15.60 9.94
CA VAL A 471 -33.49 -15.31 10.41
C VAL A 471 -33.92 -16.23 11.55
N ALA A 472 -33.48 -17.49 11.54
CA ALA A 472 -33.77 -18.46 12.58
C ALA A 472 -32.98 -18.24 13.89
N ASN A 473 -31.95 -17.38 13.89
CA ASN A 473 -31.06 -17.13 15.03
C ASN A 473 -30.97 -15.62 15.35
N PRO A 474 -32.07 -14.99 15.78
CA PRO A 474 -32.15 -13.53 15.94
C PRO A 474 -31.19 -12.96 17.00
N ASP A 475 -30.75 -13.78 17.97
CA ASP A 475 -29.80 -13.34 19.00
C ASP A 475 -28.36 -13.19 18.46
N VAL A 476 -28.03 -13.85 17.35
CA VAL A 476 -26.69 -13.78 16.73
C VAL A 476 -26.56 -12.53 15.85
N PHE A 477 -27.60 -12.20 15.10
CA PHE A 477 -27.69 -10.98 14.29
C PHE A 477 -28.94 -10.18 14.66
N PRO A 478 -28.94 -9.49 15.82
CA PRO A 478 -30.11 -8.77 16.30
C PRO A 478 -30.45 -7.60 15.38
N VAL A 479 -31.73 -7.49 15.02
CA VAL A 479 -32.29 -6.35 14.28
C VAL A 479 -32.46 -5.18 15.26
N PRO A 480 -31.86 -4.00 15.00
CA PRO A 480 -32.04 -2.83 15.85
C PRO A 480 -33.52 -2.39 15.95
N SER A 481 -33.91 -1.86 17.11
CA SER A 481 -35.26 -1.33 17.35
C SER A 481 -35.28 0.19 17.20
N SER A 482 -35.28 0.70 15.96
CA SER A 482 -35.47 2.13 15.67
C SER A 482 -36.68 2.38 14.74
N PRO A 483 -37.22 3.61 14.67
CA PRO A 483 -38.31 3.94 13.74
C PRO A 483 -37.94 3.74 12.26
N ASN A 484 -36.65 3.77 11.92
CA ASN A 484 -36.19 3.58 10.55
C ASN A 484 -35.97 2.08 10.27
N THR A 485 -37.06 1.39 9.95
CA THR A 485 -37.08 -0.06 9.70
C THR A 485 -36.13 -0.46 8.56
N THR A 486 -36.07 0.32 7.49
CA THR A 486 -35.15 0.12 6.37
C THR A 486 -33.69 0.15 6.81
N LEU A 487 -33.31 1.14 7.63
CA LEU A 487 -31.94 1.23 8.15
C LEU A 487 -31.63 0.12 9.15
N ASN A 488 -32.61 -0.34 9.94
CA ASN A 488 -32.42 -1.48 10.84
C ASN A 488 -32.12 -2.76 10.05
N LEU A 489 -32.84 -2.99 8.95
CA LEU A 489 -32.57 -4.13 8.06
C LEU A 489 -31.21 -3.99 7.38
N PHE A 490 -30.89 -2.81 6.87
CA PHE A 490 -29.58 -2.55 6.25
C PHE A 490 -28.42 -2.75 7.22
N ASN A 491 -28.60 -2.39 8.50
CA ASN A 491 -27.60 -2.64 9.54
C ASN A 491 -27.31 -4.15 9.65
N VAL A 492 -28.36 -4.98 9.68
CA VAL A 492 -28.20 -6.43 9.76
C VAL A 492 -27.59 -7.01 8.48
N THR A 493 -28.04 -6.59 7.29
CA THR A 493 -27.46 -7.09 6.03
C THR A 493 -26.00 -6.72 5.92
N SER A 494 -25.63 -5.49 6.28
CA SER A 494 -24.24 -5.01 6.32
C SER A 494 -23.39 -5.82 7.29
N ARG A 495 -23.90 -6.14 8.48
CA ARG A 495 -23.20 -6.99 9.46
C ARG A 495 -23.01 -8.43 8.96
N VAL A 496 -24.03 -9.01 8.32
CA VAL A 496 -23.95 -10.35 7.73
C VAL A 496 -22.93 -10.36 6.58
N ALA A 497 -22.96 -9.35 5.72
CA ALA A 497 -21.98 -9.19 4.64
C ALA A 497 -20.57 -8.97 5.20
N THR A 498 -20.39 -8.13 6.21
CA THR A 498 -19.06 -7.88 6.81
C THR A 498 -18.48 -9.16 7.41
N ALA A 499 -19.27 -9.89 8.21
CA ALA A 499 -18.86 -11.16 8.78
C ALA A 499 -18.58 -12.20 7.69
N GLY A 500 -19.53 -12.41 6.79
CA GLY A 500 -19.50 -13.50 5.81
C GLY A 500 -18.69 -13.22 4.53
N GLN A 501 -18.31 -11.96 4.28
CA GLN A 501 -17.56 -11.56 3.09
C GLN A 501 -16.17 -10.98 3.38
N PHE A 502 -15.80 -10.72 4.64
CA PHE A 502 -14.52 -10.11 5.00
C PHE A 502 -13.95 -10.68 6.29
N ALA A 503 -14.60 -10.41 7.42
CA ALA A 503 -14.02 -10.61 8.75
C ALA A 503 -13.78 -12.08 9.10
N CYS A 504 -14.74 -12.98 8.86
CA CYS A 504 -14.66 -14.35 9.38
C CYS A 504 -13.56 -15.18 8.75
N ALA A 505 -13.34 -15.04 7.44
CA ALA A 505 -12.30 -15.81 6.76
C ALA A 505 -10.90 -15.34 7.18
N ASP A 506 -10.65 -14.03 7.23
CA ASP A 506 -9.37 -13.50 7.72
C ASP A 506 -9.16 -13.80 9.21
N GLN A 507 -10.22 -13.74 10.03
CA GLN A 507 -10.17 -14.16 11.44
C GLN A 507 -9.76 -15.63 11.58
N ALA A 508 -10.35 -16.53 10.78
CA ALA A 508 -9.98 -17.94 10.82
C ALA A 508 -8.53 -18.20 10.36
N ILE A 509 -8.06 -17.47 9.34
CA ILE A 509 -6.66 -17.55 8.87
C ILE A 509 -5.70 -17.15 9.99
N VAL A 510 -5.90 -15.99 10.63
CA VAL A 510 -4.96 -15.53 11.66
C VAL A 510 -5.00 -16.37 12.93
N ILE A 511 -6.16 -16.91 13.30
CA ILE A 511 -6.29 -17.84 14.43
C ILE A 511 -5.55 -19.14 14.11
N SER A 512 -5.82 -19.76 12.96
CA SER A 512 -5.16 -20.99 12.55
C SER A 512 -3.65 -20.78 12.44
N ALA A 513 -3.21 -19.71 11.79
CA ALA A 513 -1.80 -19.37 11.64
C ALA A 513 -1.10 -19.16 12.99
N GLY A 514 -1.75 -18.49 13.95
CA GLY A 514 -1.22 -18.27 15.30
C GLY A 514 -1.13 -19.57 16.12
N ASN A 515 -2.17 -20.41 16.06
CA ASN A 515 -2.20 -21.72 16.72
C ASN A 515 -1.12 -22.66 16.18
N HIS A 516 -0.94 -22.63 14.87
CA HIS A 516 0.02 -23.45 14.16
C HIS A 516 1.39 -22.79 14.01
N ARG A 517 1.61 -21.55 14.45
CA ARG A 517 2.88 -20.83 14.21
C ARG A 517 3.32 -20.89 12.74
N ALA A 518 2.36 -20.71 11.82
CA ALA A 518 2.59 -20.79 10.39
C ALA A 518 3.47 -19.65 9.87
N PHE A 519 3.45 -18.51 10.58
CA PHE A 519 4.29 -17.35 10.33
C PHE A 519 5.13 -17.03 11.58
N PRO A 520 6.30 -16.36 11.44
CA PRO A 520 7.08 -15.84 12.56
C PRO A 520 6.29 -14.95 13.53
N SER A 521 5.39 -14.10 13.00
CA SER A 521 4.40 -13.38 13.80
C SER A 521 3.16 -13.06 12.98
N VAL A 522 2.00 -13.04 13.65
CA VAL A 522 0.69 -12.74 13.06
C VAL A 522 0.01 -11.67 13.90
N TYR A 523 -0.54 -10.64 13.26
CA TYR A 523 -1.31 -9.59 13.93
C TYR A 523 -2.66 -9.40 13.22
N ALA A 524 -3.68 -8.96 13.97
CA ALA A 524 -4.99 -8.62 13.42
C ALA A 524 -5.48 -7.24 13.87
N TYR A 525 -6.15 -6.51 12.99
CA TYR A 525 -6.82 -5.25 13.32
C TYR A 525 -8.26 -5.14 12.79
N THR A 526 -9.02 -4.21 13.36
CA THR A 526 -10.27 -3.68 12.80
C THR A 526 -10.27 -2.16 12.85
N PHE A 527 -10.72 -1.49 11.78
CA PHE A 527 -10.96 -0.04 11.80
C PHE A 527 -12.38 0.31 12.27
N ASP A 528 -12.47 1.17 13.28
CA ASP A 528 -13.72 1.69 13.86
C ASP A 528 -13.96 3.17 13.51
N ARG A 529 -13.08 3.76 12.71
CA ARG A 529 -13.18 5.12 12.17
C ARG A 529 -12.66 5.12 10.74
N THR A 530 -13.48 5.60 9.81
CA THR A 530 -13.17 5.58 8.38
C THR A 530 -13.41 6.93 7.74
N TYR A 531 -12.78 7.14 6.59
CA TYR A 531 -13.01 8.30 5.74
C TYR A 531 -13.32 7.80 4.35
N SER A 532 -14.52 8.13 3.87
CA SER A 532 -15.03 7.64 2.61
C SER A 532 -14.18 8.13 1.43
N ALA A 533 -13.62 7.21 0.65
CA ALA A 533 -12.96 7.52 -0.64
C ALA A 533 -14.03 8.04 -1.60
N GLY A 534 -13.98 9.34 -1.93
CA GLY A 534 -15.06 10.06 -2.60
C GLY A 534 -15.50 9.49 -3.95
N GLY A 535 -16.63 9.98 -4.46
CA GLY A 535 -17.11 9.74 -5.82
C GLY A 535 -18.09 8.57 -6.01
N PHE A 536 -17.95 7.48 -5.25
CA PHE A 536 -18.80 6.28 -5.41
C PHE A 536 -19.42 5.73 -4.12
N ALA A 537 -18.94 6.18 -2.95
CA ALA A 537 -19.44 5.69 -1.68
C ALA A 537 -20.85 6.27 -1.36
N PRO A 538 -21.82 5.44 -1.00
CA PRO A 538 -23.15 5.88 -0.61
C PRO A 538 -23.12 6.81 0.63
N PRO A 539 -24.15 7.67 0.80
CA PRO A 539 -24.19 8.64 1.90
C PRO A 539 -24.06 8.01 3.30
N PHE A 540 -24.48 6.76 3.47
CA PHE A 540 -24.40 6.04 4.74
C PHE A 540 -22.97 5.67 5.17
N CYS A 541 -21.99 5.76 4.26
CA CYS A 541 -20.56 5.59 4.54
C CYS A 541 -19.89 6.86 5.06
N SER A 542 -20.63 7.97 5.09
CA SER A 542 -20.17 9.25 5.59
C SER A 542 -20.96 9.67 6.82
N PRO A 543 -20.31 10.26 7.83
CA PRO A 543 -21.03 10.80 8.97
C PRO A 543 -21.98 11.94 8.57
N PRO A 544 -23.09 12.13 9.29
CA PRO A 544 -24.00 13.24 9.07
C PRO A 544 -23.30 14.59 9.30
N LYS A 545 -23.60 15.55 8.43
CA LYS A 545 -23.06 16.92 8.47
C LYS A 545 -23.88 17.81 9.39
N SER A 546 -23.22 18.73 10.07
CA SER A 546 -23.84 19.80 10.86
C SER A 546 -23.11 21.11 10.65
N ALA A 547 -23.58 22.20 11.26
CA ALA A 547 -22.88 23.49 11.20
C ALA A 547 -21.50 23.44 11.89
N GLU A 548 -21.35 22.62 12.92
CA GLU A 548 -20.08 22.41 13.64
C GLU A 548 -19.16 21.44 12.88
N TYR A 549 -19.75 20.45 12.19
CA TYR A 549 -19.03 19.44 11.42
C TYR A 549 -19.49 19.47 9.95
N PRO A 550 -19.05 20.44 9.13
CA PRO A 550 -19.47 20.57 7.73
C PRO A 550 -19.04 19.38 6.85
N ASP A 551 -18.02 18.64 7.29
CA ASP A 551 -17.50 17.44 6.62
C ASP A 551 -17.95 16.13 7.28
N GLY A 552 -18.87 16.25 8.23
CA GLY A 552 -19.53 15.16 8.93
C GLY A 552 -18.92 14.88 10.30
N ASP A 553 -19.76 14.71 11.31
CA ASP A 553 -19.32 14.41 12.68
C ASP A 553 -18.99 12.92 12.84
N PRO A 554 -17.71 12.53 12.93
CA PRO A 554 -17.28 11.14 13.00
C PRO A 554 -17.74 10.41 14.27
N ASN A 555 -18.26 11.14 15.27
CA ASN A 555 -18.84 10.57 16.49
C ASN A 555 -20.32 10.21 16.33
N GLN A 556 -20.98 10.65 15.24
CA GLN A 556 -22.35 10.25 14.93
C GLN A 556 -22.39 8.87 14.25
N PRO A 557 -23.53 8.18 14.26
CA PRO A 557 -23.69 6.90 13.58
C PRO A 557 -23.49 7.02 12.05
N TYR A 558 -22.59 6.20 11.50
CA TYR A 558 -22.43 5.93 10.06
C TYR A 558 -21.72 4.57 9.88
N PHE A 559 -21.72 4.02 8.67
CA PHE A 559 -21.07 2.73 8.38
C PHE A 559 -19.59 2.92 8.03
N ARG A 560 -18.73 2.09 8.62
CA ARG A 560 -17.30 1.99 8.32
C ARG A 560 -17.05 1.16 7.08
N CYS A 561 -17.40 1.74 5.93
CA CYS A 561 -17.41 1.09 4.63
C CYS A 561 -16.00 0.75 4.09
N HIS A 562 -15.96 -0.30 3.25
CA HIS A 562 -14.79 -0.79 2.51
C HIS A 562 -13.94 0.31 1.86
N GLY A 563 -12.61 0.18 1.95
CA GLY A 563 -11.62 1.15 1.48
C GLY A 563 -11.51 2.42 2.33
N GLY A 564 -12.31 2.56 3.38
CA GLY A 564 -12.35 3.74 4.25
C GLY A 564 -11.12 3.94 5.14
N GLU A 565 -10.21 2.97 5.19
CA GLU A 565 -8.91 3.04 5.86
C GLU A 565 -7.79 3.64 5.00
N LEU A 566 -7.97 3.73 3.68
CA LEU A 566 -6.88 3.99 2.75
C LEU A 566 -6.20 5.35 2.99
N TYR A 567 -6.99 6.39 3.28
CA TYR A 567 -6.42 7.70 3.62
C TYR A 567 -5.59 7.69 4.90
N TYR A 568 -5.92 6.83 5.88
CA TYR A 568 -5.16 6.70 7.13
C TYR A 568 -3.92 5.84 6.93
N THR A 569 -4.02 4.74 6.18
CA THR A 569 -2.89 3.81 5.96
C THR A 569 -1.82 4.40 5.04
N ALA A 570 -2.20 5.26 4.09
CA ALA A 570 -1.27 6.01 3.24
C ALA A 570 -0.87 7.38 3.83
N GLY A 571 -1.60 7.87 4.83
CA GLY A 571 -1.38 9.21 5.41
C GLY A 571 -1.74 10.36 4.47
N THR A 572 -2.66 10.14 3.53
CA THR A 572 -3.07 11.11 2.50
C THR A 572 -4.27 11.95 2.92
N LEU A 573 -4.91 11.66 4.07
CA LEU A 573 -5.96 12.52 4.62
C LEU A 573 -5.43 13.94 4.90
N GLY A 574 -6.21 14.97 4.56
CA GLY A 574 -5.77 16.38 4.61
C GLY A 574 -5.31 16.93 3.25
N GLN A 575 -5.00 16.06 2.27
CA GLN A 575 -4.64 16.45 0.90
C GLN A 575 -5.87 16.71 0.03
N ASP A 576 -5.68 17.34 -1.14
CA ASP A 576 -6.69 17.44 -2.22
C ASP A 576 -8.08 17.96 -1.80
N SER A 577 -8.14 18.94 -0.87
CA SER A 577 -9.39 19.45 -0.30
C SER A 577 -10.19 18.42 0.52
N LEU A 578 -9.53 17.40 1.08
CA LEU A 578 -10.10 16.47 2.04
C LEU A 578 -9.80 16.93 3.47
N PRO A 579 -10.68 17.72 4.11
CA PRO A 579 -10.40 18.24 5.44
C PRO A 579 -10.44 17.12 6.49
N PHE A 580 -9.62 17.30 7.52
CA PHE A 580 -9.79 16.59 8.79
C PHE A 580 -11.14 16.98 9.40
N ARG A 581 -11.98 16.00 9.76
CA ARG A 581 -13.30 16.28 10.38
C ARG A 581 -13.17 16.74 11.83
N ASP A 582 -12.13 16.26 12.52
CA ASP A 582 -11.73 16.65 13.86
C ASP A 582 -10.21 16.36 14.07
N ALA A 583 -9.68 16.64 15.26
CA ALA A 583 -8.29 16.33 15.60
C ALA A 583 -7.97 14.81 15.65
N GLY A 584 -8.99 13.97 15.82
CA GLY A 584 -8.86 12.52 15.86
C GLY A 584 -8.53 11.92 14.48
N ASP A 585 -8.95 12.55 13.38
CA ASP A 585 -8.54 12.11 12.04
C ASP A 585 -7.02 12.24 11.82
N LEU A 586 -6.43 13.35 12.28
CA LEU A 586 -4.98 13.53 12.21
C LEU A 586 -4.24 12.51 13.09
N LEU A 587 -4.69 12.33 14.33
CA LEU A 587 -4.06 11.38 15.26
C LEU A 587 -4.14 9.94 14.74
N LEU A 588 -5.28 9.54 14.18
CA LEU A 588 -5.44 8.21 13.58
C LEU A 588 -4.56 8.03 12.35
N SER A 589 -4.41 9.07 11.51
CA SER A 589 -3.50 9.04 10.35
C SER A 589 -2.05 8.84 10.82
N GLN A 590 -1.61 9.63 11.79
CA GLN A 590 -0.25 9.55 12.36
C GLN A 590 0.02 8.16 12.95
N THR A 591 -0.86 7.67 13.83
CA THR A 591 -0.66 6.38 14.50
C THR A 591 -0.73 5.19 13.55
N THR A 592 -1.60 5.22 12.55
CA THR A 592 -1.69 4.16 11.52
C THR A 592 -0.42 4.12 10.68
N VAL A 593 0.00 5.27 10.12
CA VAL A 593 1.23 5.39 9.33
C VAL A 593 2.47 4.96 10.13
N ASP A 594 2.52 5.30 11.42
CA ASP A 594 3.63 4.93 12.31
C ASP A 594 3.64 3.41 12.60
N ALA A 595 2.48 2.77 12.74
CA ALA A 595 2.37 1.32 12.93
C ALA A 595 2.79 0.54 11.67
N TRP A 596 2.30 0.94 10.49
CA TRP A 596 2.67 0.32 9.21
C TRP A 596 4.16 0.51 8.91
N GLY A 597 4.68 1.72 9.14
CA GLY A 597 6.10 1.99 8.98
C GLY A 597 6.97 1.24 10.00
N SER A 598 6.50 1.07 11.23
CA SER A 598 7.20 0.25 12.24
C SER A 598 7.27 -1.21 11.80
N PHE A 599 6.16 -1.73 11.29
CA PHE A 599 6.10 -3.09 10.75
C PHE A 599 7.02 -3.27 9.54
N ALA A 600 7.09 -2.29 8.62
CA ALA A 600 8.05 -2.33 7.52
C ALA A 600 9.51 -2.30 8.00
N ARG A 601 9.83 -1.52 9.05
CA ARG A 601 11.19 -1.41 9.60
C ARG A 601 11.62 -2.64 10.41
N THR A 602 10.70 -3.23 11.18
CA THR A 602 11.04 -4.14 12.29
C THR A 602 10.19 -5.40 12.38
N TYR A 603 9.16 -5.51 11.54
CA TYR A 603 8.11 -6.54 11.60
C TYR A 603 7.29 -6.55 12.90
N ASP A 604 7.39 -5.48 13.67
CA ASP A 604 6.58 -5.20 14.86
C ASP A 604 5.77 -3.91 14.63
N PRO A 605 4.42 -3.95 14.67
CA PRO A 605 3.59 -2.76 14.46
C PRO A 605 3.62 -1.78 15.65
N ASN A 606 4.42 -2.05 16.69
CA ASN A 606 4.62 -1.16 17.82
C ASN A 606 5.89 -0.30 17.64
N PRO A 607 5.79 0.95 17.16
CA PRO A 607 6.96 1.82 17.02
C PRO A 607 7.67 2.04 18.35
N SER A 608 9.00 2.07 18.30
CA SER A 608 9.83 2.37 19.46
C SER A 608 9.53 3.77 20.00
N ALA A 609 9.35 3.90 21.32
CA ALA A 609 9.20 5.21 21.96
C ALA A 609 10.40 6.13 21.68
N ALA A 610 11.61 5.57 21.61
CA ALA A 610 12.81 6.33 21.27
C ALA A 610 12.81 6.80 19.81
N TYR A 611 12.28 5.99 18.88
CA TYR A 611 12.10 6.40 17.48
C TYR A 611 11.11 7.57 17.38
N LEU A 612 9.93 7.43 18.01
CA LEU A 612 8.91 8.49 17.97
C LEU A 612 9.40 9.79 18.62
N ALA A 613 10.11 9.70 19.75
CA ALA A 613 10.72 10.85 20.41
C ALA A 613 11.76 11.54 19.51
N ALA A 614 12.66 10.78 18.89
CA ALA A 614 13.68 11.32 17.98
C ALA A 614 13.08 11.98 16.73
N ARG A 615 11.89 11.55 16.31
CA ARG A 615 11.11 12.17 15.23
C ARG A 615 10.22 13.33 15.71
N GLY A 616 10.12 13.61 17.01
CA GLY A 616 9.20 14.61 17.56
C GLY A 616 7.71 14.20 17.49
N TYR A 617 7.40 12.91 17.32
CA TYR A 617 6.03 12.39 17.17
C TYR A 617 5.38 12.08 18.53
N ASN A 618 5.27 13.11 19.38
CA ASN A 618 4.80 12.97 20.77
C ASN A 618 3.35 12.48 20.88
N ALA A 619 2.46 12.94 19.99
CA ALA A 619 1.06 12.51 19.99
C ALA A 619 0.92 11.01 19.71
N SER A 620 1.64 10.50 18.72
CA SER A 620 1.75 9.07 18.45
C SER A 620 2.32 8.31 19.65
N ALA A 621 3.40 8.82 20.27
CA ALA A 621 4.05 8.16 21.40
C ALA A 621 3.10 7.97 22.59
N GLU A 622 2.34 9.00 22.96
CA GLU A 622 1.34 8.90 24.02
C GLU A 622 0.17 7.98 23.63
N ALA A 623 -0.28 8.01 22.37
CA ALA A 623 -1.31 7.10 21.88
C ALA A 623 -0.89 5.63 22.01
N PHE A 624 0.29 5.24 21.51
CA PHE A 624 0.80 3.86 21.61
C PHE A 624 1.03 3.42 23.06
N LYS A 625 1.52 4.33 23.91
CA LYS A 625 1.72 4.07 25.34
C LYS A 625 0.38 3.80 26.05
N LYS A 626 -0.65 4.59 25.77
CA LYS A 626 -2.00 4.39 26.32
C LYS A 626 -2.63 3.09 25.82
N ALA A 627 -2.44 2.78 24.54
CA ALA A 627 -3.03 1.63 23.87
C ALA A 627 -2.53 0.26 24.36
N GLY A 628 -1.35 0.24 25.00
CA GLY A 628 -0.60 -0.98 25.30
C GLY A 628 -0.07 -1.67 24.04
N ARG A 629 0.76 -2.69 24.24
CA ARG A 629 1.41 -3.43 23.14
C ARG A 629 0.39 -4.19 22.28
N TRP A 630 0.48 -4.07 20.96
CA TRP A 630 -0.18 -4.96 20.01
C TRP A 630 0.64 -6.25 19.92
N ALA A 631 0.20 -7.28 20.65
CA ALA A 631 0.94 -8.54 20.73
C ALA A 631 0.64 -9.45 19.53
N PRO A 632 1.61 -10.28 19.07
CA PRO A 632 1.33 -11.33 18.10
C PRO A 632 0.24 -12.30 18.59
N ILE A 633 -0.52 -12.82 17.66
CA ILE A 633 -1.59 -13.80 17.90
C ILE A 633 -0.98 -15.16 18.20
N THR A 634 -1.43 -15.77 19.28
CA THR A 634 -1.11 -17.12 19.71
C THR A 634 -2.36 -17.77 20.28
N SER A 635 -2.32 -19.08 20.52
CA SER A 635 -3.40 -19.79 21.22
C SER A 635 -3.70 -19.28 22.63
N ALA A 636 -2.81 -18.47 23.23
CA ALA A 636 -2.97 -17.89 24.56
C ALA A 636 -3.49 -16.43 24.53
N SER A 637 -3.68 -15.85 23.34
CA SER A 637 -4.11 -14.45 23.20
C SER A 637 -5.54 -14.25 23.69
N LYS A 638 -5.73 -13.32 24.63
CA LYS A 638 -7.06 -12.95 25.16
C LYS A 638 -7.71 -11.83 24.35
N THR A 639 -6.95 -10.77 24.05
CA THR A 639 -7.39 -9.61 23.27
C THR A 639 -6.54 -9.45 22.00
N PRO A 640 -6.66 -10.37 21.02
CA PRO A 640 -5.78 -10.43 19.85
C PRO A 640 -6.05 -9.34 18.80
N LEU A 641 -7.22 -8.69 18.83
CA LEU A 641 -7.66 -7.76 17.79
C LEU A 641 -7.34 -6.31 18.17
N ARG A 642 -6.53 -5.61 17.37
CA ARG A 642 -6.29 -4.18 17.53
C ARG A 642 -7.42 -3.37 16.90
N VAL A 643 -8.08 -2.54 17.68
CA VAL A 643 -9.03 -1.54 17.18
C VAL A 643 -8.26 -0.27 16.80
N LEU A 644 -8.42 0.15 15.55
CA LEU A 644 -7.90 1.40 15.00
C LEU A 644 -9.05 2.42 14.96
N ASP A 645 -8.98 3.35 15.91
CA ASP A 645 -9.86 4.50 16.13
C ASP A 645 -9.01 5.58 16.82
N VAL A 646 -9.60 6.73 17.19
CA VAL A 646 -8.91 7.78 17.95
C VAL A 646 -8.28 7.21 19.23
N GLU A 647 -8.97 6.29 19.91
CA GLU A 647 -8.40 5.49 20.98
C GLU A 647 -8.07 4.08 20.49
N LEU A 648 -6.77 3.84 20.31
CA LEU A 648 -6.24 2.51 20.03
C LEU A 648 -6.45 1.57 21.24
N LYS A 649 -6.98 0.38 21.00
CA LYS A 649 -7.19 -0.63 22.07
C LYS A 649 -7.16 -2.05 21.55
N ASN A 650 -6.80 -3.01 22.40
CA ASN A 650 -6.89 -4.43 22.10
C ASN A 650 -8.21 -5.00 22.65
N VAL A 651 -8.92 -5.78 21.84
CA VAL A 651 -10.20 -6.40 22.21
C VAL A 651 -10.22 -7.88 21.87
N GLU A 652 -11.20 -8.61 22.43
CA GLU A 652 -11.53 -9.97 22.03
C GLU A 652 -12.10 -10.01 20.60
N TRP A 653 -12.19 -11.19 19.99
CA TRP A 653 -12.83 -11.37 18.69
C TRP A 653 -14.31 -10.96 18.74
N ARG A 654 -14.76 -10.11 17.81
CA ARG A 654 -16.11 -9.52 17.83
C ARG A 654 -17.21 -10.44 17.27
N ASP A 655 -16.87 -11.30 16.31
CA ASP A 655 -17.87 -11.99 15.48
C ASP A 655 -17.80 -13.53 15.57
N THR A 656 -17.31 -14.09 16.69
CA THR A 656 -17.08 -15.54 16.83
C THR A 656 -18.33 -16.39 16.58
N GLU A 657 -19.49 -16.00 17.13
CA GLU A 657 -20.75 -16.76 16.94
C GLU A 657 -21.37 -16.51 15.57
N GLN A 658 -21.24 -15.29 15.06
CA GLN A 658 -21.64 -14.90 13.70
C GLN A 658 -20.91 -15.75 12.66
N CYS A 659 -19.59 -15.89 12.81
CA CYS A 659 -18.76 -16.71 11.93
C CYS A 659 -19.17 -18.19 11.94
N LYS A 660 -19.46 -18.76 13.12
CA LYS A 660 -19.98 -20.14 13.23
C LYS A 660 -21.32 -20.30 12.52
N LEU A 661 -22.25 -19.38 12.73
CA LEU A 661 -23.58 -19.43 12.11
C LEU A 661 -23.51 -19.38 10.57
N LEU A 662 -22.57 -18.58 10.05
CA LEU A 662 -22.34 -18.43 8.61
C LEU A 662 -21.52 -19.57 7.98
N GLY A 663 -21.12 -20.58 8.76
CA GLY A 663 -20.32 -21.71 8.26
C GLY A 663 -18.84 -21.39 8.02
N LEU A 664 -18.33 -20.33 8.65
CA LEU A 664 -16.93 -19.88 8.58
C LEU A 664 -16.27 -19.92 9.97
N PRO A 665 -16.25 -21.08 10.66
CA PRO A 665 -15.71 -21.17 12.01
C PRO A 665 -14.20 -20.85 12.02
N ALA A 666 -13.67 -20.46 13.18
CA ALA A 666 -12.25 -20.19 13.37
C ALA A 666 -11.32 -21.35 12.98
N THR A 667 -11.86 -22.58 12.90
CA THR A 667 -11.14 -23.81 12.55
C THR A 667 -11.20 -24.16 11.05
N MET A 668 -11.84 -23.35 10.20
CA MET A 668 -12.03 -23.69 8.78
C MET A 668 -10.71 -23.87 7.99
N PHE A 669 -9.61 -23.31 8.48
CA PHE A 669 -8.27 -23.50 7.88
C PHE A 669 -7.45 -24.61 8.55
N ASP A 670 -7.99 -25.30 9.56
CA ASP A 670 -7.28 -26.36 10.28
C ASP A 670 -7.33 -27.70 9.53
N ALA A 671 -8.41 -27.95 8.78
CA ALA A 671 -8.60 -29.19 8.02
C ALA A 671 -7.66 -29.27 6.80
N PRO A 672 -7.05 -30.44 6.50
CA PRO A 672 -6.28 -30.65 5.28
C PRO A 672 -7.19 -30.65 4.04
N MET A 673 -6.69 -30.16 2.92
CA MET A 673 -7.35 -30.32 1.62
C MET A 673 -6.70 -31.45 0.81
N LYS A 674 -7.53 -32.20 0.06
CA LYS A 674 -7.09 -33.23 -0.88
C LYS A 674 -7.75 -33.02 -2.24
N LEU A 675 -7.02 -33.37 -3.30
CA LEU A 675 -7.56 -33.38 -4.65
C LEU A 675 -8.36 -34.69 -4.85
N LYS A 676 -9.63 -34.58 -5.23
CA LYS A 676 -10.54 -35.68 -5.56
C LYS A 676 -11.28 -35.33 -6.85
N ASP A 677 -11.16 -36.17 -7.88
CA ASP A 677 -11.78 -35.98 -9.18
C ASP A 677 -11.52 -34.61 -9.84
N GLY A 678 -10.31 -34.06 -9.63
CA GLY A 678 -9.92 -32.73 -10.16
C GLY A 678 -10.37 -31.54 -9.32
N HIS A 679 -11.08 -31.76 -8.22
CA HIS A 679 -11.53 -30.73 -7.30
C HIS A 679 -10.87 -30.87 -5.93
N TRP A 680 -10.60 -29.75 -5.27
CA TRP A 680 -10.08 -29.75 -3.91
C TRP A 680 -11.23 -29.88 -2.90
N VAL A 681 -11.16 -30.89 -2.04
CA VAL A 681 -12.13 -31.16 -0.97
C VAL A 681 -11.42 -31.25 0.37
N GLU A 682 -12.11 -30.96 1.47
CA GLU A 682 -11.55 -31.19 2.81
C GLU A 682 -11.41 -32.70 3.04
N GLU A 683 -10.37 -33.14 3.76
CA GLU A 683 -10.08 -34.56 3.98
C GLU A 683 -11.23 -35.32 4.66
N HIS A 684 -12.08 -34.64 5.42
CA HIS A 684 -13.27 -35.24 6.03
C HIS A 684 -14.42 -35.49 5.04
N ASP A 685 -14.42 -34.78 3.90
CA ASP A 685 -15.39 -34.89 2.81
C ASP A 685 -14.85 -35.73 1.61
N ALA A 686 -13.55 -36.03 1.63
CA ALA A 686 -12.84 -36.88 0.65
C ALA A 686 -13.10 -38.36 0.91
#